data_AF-A0A4D4KYB8-F1
#
_entry.id   AF-A0A4D4KYB8-F1
#
_cell.length_a   1.000
_cell.length_b   1.000
_cell.length_c   1.000
_cell.angle_alpha   90.00
_cell.angle_beta   90.00
_cell.angle_gamma   90.00
#
_symmetry.space_group_name_H-M   'P 1'
#
loop_
_entity.id
_entity.type
_entity.pdbx_description
1 polymer ?
#
loop_
_entity_poly.entity_id
_entity_poly.type
_entity_poly.pdbx_seq_one_letter_code
_entity_poly.pdbx_strand_id
1 'polypeptide(L)'
;MTPDVPRRQFMALAATTTTGLAATGLPAGSAHAARHGHQAADRPLALWYRAPAADWLSALPLGNGRLGAMVFGGTETERLQLNADTLWAGGPHEYDNNKGLAALPRIRQLVFDGKWPEAETLINSDFLGVPGGQAQYQTVGSLLLKLPTGGTVSGYRRELDLDSAIATTTYTRDGVTYTREAFASAPDRVIVVRLSASRKGALSFGATFDSPLHTSLSSPDPLTAALDGTGDATGGVAGAVGFRALVRVLAEGGTTTSAGGTVTVRGADVATVLVAIGTTYVNWENAHGDAAGRAAADLNPAANSPYGRLRGRHVENHRALFRRTSLDVGTSDAAALPTDERVARFASGGDPQLIELHFQYGRYLLIAASRPGTQPANLQGIWNDLTSPPWGSKYTININTEMNYWPAAPANLLECWEPVFALLDELAVAGRSTARTQYGADGWVTHHNTDAWRGTAPVDGAFWGMWPMGGAWLSMAIWEHYRYTRDTAKLRTRYPVLKGAAEFFLDALVTDPTTGALVTCPSVSPENAHHDGGGGSLCAGPTMDTQLLRDLFGAVASAADLLGTDAAFRDQVLAARGRLAPMKIGARGQLQEWQQDWDAGAPEQQHRHVSHLYGLHPSNQISRTRTPDLFAAARTTLVQRGDAGTGWSLAWKINFWARLQEGDRSYKLLTDLLTPERTAPNLFDLHPPFQIDGNFGACAGVTEWLLQSQHDELHLLPALPPNLPDGSVRGLLARGGFEVDVSWTGGALSEARLRARAGGPTRLRTAKDVRVTSGDLPVATTRPEPGSRPSPRTRAPRMWSVPPERGLSRRFPPTCSRARPARRPRAAPAPGARRARRVSGRSRRRARWGRGNGPGRRANGRGRAPDAVRPRYSRPGTAAAPAWARHHRPPALLAQPPLQYQLAQRLPGRLPRDLEPLGQIPLGGDGRALAQLVDEQGDVRLHGVVLGHTAVLGMPDPPRRAPAAPAGVRAPARGRCGTRW
;
A
#
# COMPACT_ATOMS: atom_id res chain seq x y z
N MET A 1 4.33 13.93 -42.58
CA MET A 1 4.56 14.97 -43.61
C MET A 1 3.58 16.10 -43.35
N THR A 2 4.05 17.33 -43.22
CA THR A 2 3.23 18.56 -43.16
C THR A 2 2.99 19.11 -44.57
N PRO A 3 2.13 20.12 -44.69
CA PRO A 3 2.61 21.37 -45.31
C PRO A 3 2.56 22.57 -44.35
N ASP A 4 3.61 23.38 -44.36
CA ASP A 4 3.66 24.71 -43.73
C ASP A 4 3.01 25.79 -44.66
N VAL A 5 2.77 27.04 -44.25
CA VAL A 5 3.66 28.22 -44.42
C VAL A 5 2.76 29.49 -44.24
N PRO A 6 3.19 30.67 -43.69
CA PRO A 6 4.24 31.02 -42.72
C PRO A 6 3.74 32.00 -41.59
N ARG A 7 4.64 32.73 -40.90
CA ARG A 7 4.35 33.84 -39.95
C ARG A 7 5.10 35.14 -40.30
N ARG A 8 4.46 36.31 -40.13
CA ARG A 8 4.97 37.73 -39.99
C ARG A 8 3.78 38.71 -40.18
N GLN A 9 3.71 39.97 -39.69
CA GLN A 9 4.49 40.73 -38.67
C GLN A 9 3.68 41.94 -38.10
N PHE A 10 3.60 42.07 -36.78
CA PHE A 10 3.74 43.31 -35.95
C PHE A 10 2.93 44.62 -36.15
N MET A 11 2.03 44.91 -35.19
CA MET A 11 1.80 46.16 -34.40
C MET A 11 1.78 47.58 -35.04
N ALA A 12 0.68 48.34 -34.84
CA ALA A 12 0.68 49.80 -34.54
C ALA A 12 -0.66 50.34 -33.97
N LEU A 13 -0.61 51.53 -33.33
CA LEU A 13 -1.62 52.23 -32.50
C LEU A 13 -2.87 52.81 -33.23
N ALA A 14 -3.99 52.93 -32.48
CA ALA A 14 -4.82 54.15 -32.32
C ALA A 14 -5.92 53.95 -31.23
N ALA A 15 -6.66 54.99 -30.81
CA ALA A 15 -6.35 55.98 -29.76
C ALA A 15 -7.59 56.89 -29.49
N THR A 16 -7.85 57.28 -28.23
CA THR A 16 -8.87 58.31 -27.79
C THR A 16 -10.36 57.98 -28.06
N THR A 17 -11.38 58.54 -27.39
CA THR A 17 -11.49 59.75 -26.51
C THR A 17 -12.60 59.62 -25.42
N THR A 18 -12.45 60.32 -24.28
CA THR A 18 -13.42 60.97 -23.32
C THR A 18 -14.94 60.65 -23.34
N THR A 19 -15.72 60.67 -22.23
CA THR A 19 -15.63 61.32 -20.87
C THR A 19 -16.55 60.55 -19.87
N GLY A 20 -16.87 60.92 -18.61
CA GLY A 20 -16.61 62.08 -17.71
C GLY A 20 -17.53 62.08 -16.45
N LEU A 21 -17.44 63.10 -15.58
CA LEU A 21 -18.24 63.38 -14.34
C LEU A 21 -18.22 62.30 -13.22
N ALA A 22 -17.74 62.44 -11.97
CA ALA A 22 -17.16 63.50 -11.09
C ALA A 22 -18.05 64.00 -9.91
N ALA A 23 -17.71 63.62 -8.67
CA ALA A 23 -18.02 64.35 -7.40
C ALA A 23 -17.25 63.80 -6.15
N THR A 24 -16.19 64.50 -5.74
CA THR A 24 -15.83 64.97 -4.36
C THR A 24 -16.02 64.09 -3.10
N GLY A 25 -14.99 63.93 -2.22
CA GLY A 25 -15.20 63.26 -0.91
C GLY A 25 -14.09 63.07 0.17
N LEU A 26 -13.00 63.86 0.26
CA LEU A 26 -12.05 63.86 1.43
C LEU A 26 -11.34 62.50 1.74
N PRO A 27 -10.61 62.31 2.88
CA PRO A 27 -9.15 62.40 2.88
C PRO A 27 -8.43 61.05 3.06
N ALA A 28 -7.15 61.00 2.65
CA ALA A 28 -6.35 59.78 2.60
C ALA A 28 -5.92 59.25 4.00
N GLY A 29 -6.69 58.33 4.56
CA GLY A 29 -6.23 57.47 5.65
C GLY A 29 -5.20 56.45 5.16
N SER A 30 -3.98 56.49 5.69
CA SER A 30 -2.89 55.60 5.29
C SER A 30 -3.10 54.18 5.82
N ALA A 31 -3.93 53.39 5.14
CA ALA A 31 -4.11 51.98 5.44
C ALA A 31 -2.78 51.23 5.27
N HIS A 32 -2.14 50.89 6.40
CA HIS A 32 -1.12 49.85 6.40
C HIS A 32 -1.77 48.57 5.89
N ALA A 33 -1.36 48.11 4.71
CA ALA A 33 -1.72 46.81 4.19
C ALA A 33 -1.06 45.75 5.08
N ALA A 34 -1.72 45.44 6.20
CA ALA A 34 -1.40 44.29 7.01
C ALA A 34 -1.38 43.08 6.10
N ARG A 35 -0.26 42.36 6.06
CA ARG A 35 -0.22 41.00 5.50
C ARG A 35 -1.00 40.10 6.46
N HIS A 36 -2.32 40.22 6.43
CA HIS A 36 -3.22 39.14 6.78
C HIS A 36 -2.69 37.89 6.08
N GLY A 37 -2.59 36.78 6.83
CA GLY A 37 -1.95 35.58 6.33
C GLY A 37 -2.58 35.14 5.00
N HIS A 38 -1.82 34.42 4.18
CA HIS A 38 -2.41 33.75 3.03
C HIS A 38 -3.62 32.94 3.50
N GLN A 39 -4.82 33.42 3.14
CA GLN A 39 -5.93 32.50 2.91
C GLN A 39 -5.40 31.47 1.93
N ALA A 40 -5.64 30.20 2.20
CA ALA A 40 -5.46 29.17 1.20
C ALA A 40 -6.47 29.47 0.07
N ALA A 41 -6.02 30.19 -0.96
CA ALA A 41 -6.73 30.29 -2.22
C ALA A 41 -6.94 28.86 -2.74
N ASP A 42 -8.12 28.59 -3.31
CA ASP A 42 -8.60 27.23 -3.60
C ASP A 42 -7.53 26.34 -4.25
N ARG A 43 -6.97 25.45 -3.43
CA ARG A 43 -6.23 24.26 -3.86
C ARG A 43 -7.11 23.03 -3.58
N PRO A 44 -8.14 22.78 -4.38
CA PRO A 44 -8.96 21.60 -4.17
C PRO A 44 -8.10 20.36 -4.36
N LEU A 45 -8.03 19.51 -3.32
CA LEU A 45 -7.51 18.15 -3.43
C LEU A 45 -8.57 17.29 -4.12
N ALA A 46 -8.87 17.61 -5.38
CA ALA A 46 -9.96 17.00 -6.13
C ALA A 46 -9.53 16.56 -7.53
N LEU A 47 -10.03 15.40 -7.94
CA LEU A 47 -10.00 14.96 -9.33
C LEU A 47 -11.24 15.56 -10.02
N TRP A 48 -11.11 16.26 -11.15
CA TRP A 48 -12.27 16.92 -11.80
C TRP A 48 -12.23 16.92 -13.34
N TYR A 49 -13.43 16.90 -13.94
CA TYR A 49 -13.64 16.64 -15.36
C TYR A 49 -14.82 17.44 -15.94
N ARG A 50 -14.75 17.72 -17.24
CA ARG A 50 -15.76 18.51 -18.00
C ARG A 50 -16.81 17.67 -18.73
N ALA A 51 -16.74 16.35 -18.63
CA ALA A 51 -17.67 15.41 -19.26
C ALA A 51 -17.90 14.18 -18.36
N PRO A 52 -19.00 13.42 -18.55
CA PRO A 52 -19.18 12.10 -17.95
C PRO A 52 -18.03 11.14 -18.28
N ALA A 53 -17.86 10.10 -17.48
CA ALA A 53 -16.98 8.99 -17.78
C ALA A 53 -17.49 8.22 -19.00
N ALA A 54 -16.65 8.07 -20.03
CA ALA A 54 -16.96 7.25 -21.22
C ALA A 54 -16.77 5.75 -20.96
N ASP A 55 -15.87 5.41 -20.02
CA ASP A 55 -15.48 4.06 -19.64
C ASP A 55 -15.25 3.98 -18.11
N TRP A 56 -14.92 2.77 -17.63
CA TRP A 56 -14.70 2.50 -16.22
C TRP A 56 -13.43 3.15 -15.64
N LEU A 57 -12.35 3.27 -16.44
CA LEU A 57 -11.10 3.95 -16.06
C LEU A 57 -11.23 5.48 -16.04
N SER A 58 -12.33 6.00 -16.56
CA SER A 58 -12.73 7.40 -16.45
C SER A 58 -13.62 7.68 -15.24
N ALA A 59 -14.23 6.64 -14.62
CA ALA A 59 -15.17 6.78 -13.52
C ALA A 59 -14.49 7.01 -12.17
N LEU A 60 -15.19 7.63 -11.23
CA LEU A 60 -14.65 8.06 -9.93
C LEU A 60 -14.84 6.97 -8.84
N PRO A 61 -13.78 6.45 -8.21
CA PRO A 61 -13.89 5.48 -7.12
C PRO A 61 -14.36 6.13 -5.82
N LEU A 62 -15.35 5.50 -5.20
CA LEU A 62 -15.78 5.70 -3.82
C LEU A 62 -15.65 4.38 -3.07
N GLY A 63 -15.28 4.41 -1.80
CA GLY A 63 -15.21 3.18 -0.99
C GLY A 63 -15.22 3.46 0.52
N ASN A 64 -15.70 2.48 1.28
CA ASN A 64 -15.69 2.51 2.75
C ASN A 64 -14.89 1.36 3.38
N GLY A 65 -14.03 0.72 2.59
CA GLY A 65 -13.32 -0.53 2.87
C GLY A 65 -14.13 -1.79 2.56
N ARG A 66 -15.47 -1.75 2.71
CA ARG A 66 -16.36 -2.91 2.52
C ARG A 66 -17.18 -2.87 1.23
N LEU A 67 -17.67 -1.68 0.89
CA LEU A 67 -18.45 -1.39 -0.30
C LEU A 67 -17.66 -0.45 -1.19
N GLY A 68 -17.55 -0.80 -2.47
CA GLY A 68 -16.96 0.03 -3.51
C GLY A 68 -18.03 0.49 -4.50
N ALA A 69 -17.87 1.71 -5.03
CA ALA A 69 -18.64 2.20 -6.15
C ALA A 69 -17.76 2.98 -7.14
N MET A 70 -18.00 2.80 -8.44
CA MET A 70 -17.39 3.59 -9.52
C MET A 70 -18.46 4.46 -10.17
N VAL A 71 -18.36 5.79 -10.00
CA VAL A 71 -19.39 6.77 -10.39
C VAL A 71 -19.06 7.38 -11.75
N PHE A 72 -19.98 7.23 -12.71
CA PHE A 72 -19.76 7.64 -14.11
C PHE A 72 -20.11 9.12 -14.37
N GLY A 73 -21.08 9.70 -13.65
CA GLY A 73 -21.49 11.09 -13.83
C GLY A 73 -22.47 11.32 -14.99
N GLY A 74 -23.13 10.28 -15.53
CA GLY A 74 -23.97 10.39 -16.73
C GLY A 74 -25.25 11.24 -16.53
N THR A 75 -25.69 11.98 -17.56
CA THR A 75 -26.81 12.95 -17.46
C THR A 75 -28.18 12.39 -17.86
N GLU A 76 -28.20 11.21 -18.49
CA GLU A 76 -29.42 10.48 -18.92
C GLU A 76 -29.52 9.10 -18.28
N THR A 77 -28.39 8.41 -18.13
CA THR A 77 -28.26 7.28 -17.21
C THR A 77 -27.04 7.54 -16.35
N GLU A 78 -27.23 7.66 -15.03
CA GLU A 78 -26.12 7.53 -14.10
C GLU A 78 -25.81 6.04 -13.89
N ARG A 79 -24.53 5.68 -13.85
CA ARG A 79 -24.06 4.33 -13.51
C ARG A 79 -23.20 4.46 -12.27
N LEU A 80 -23.61 3.77 -11.20
CA LEU A 80 -22.72 3.39 -10.11
C LEU A 80 -22.43 1.91 -10.30
N GLN A 81 -21.26 1.55 -10.80
CA GLN A 81 -20.82 0.15 -10.78
C GLN A 81 -20.45 -0.21 -9.34
N LEU A 82 -20.84 -1.40 -8.88
CA LEU A 82 -20.86 -1.75 -7.46
C LEU A 82 -19.99 -2.97 -7.11
N ASN A 83 -19.35 -2.89 -5.95
CA ASN A 83 -18.51 -3.93 -5.36
C ASN A 83 -18.82 -4.13 -3.87
N ALA A 84 -18.62 -5.36 -3.40
CA ALA A 84 -18.50 -5.70 -1.98
C ALA A 84 -17.20 -6.49 -1.78
N ASP A 85 -16.40 -6.17 -0.77
CA ASP A 85 -15.08 -6.74 -0.48
C ASP A 85 -15.06 -8.28 -0.35
N THR A 86 -16.22 -8.85 0.02
CA THR A 86 -16.43 -10.28 0.25
C THR A 86 -17.17 -11.03 -0.87
N LEU A 87 -17.40 -10.43 -2.04
CA LEU A 87 -17.95 -11.15 -3.21
C LEU A 87 -16.84 -11.77 -4.07
N TRP A 88 -16.66 -13.09 -3.94
CA TRP A 88 -15.65 -13.88 -4.66
C TRP A 88 -16.28 -15.15 -5.26
N ALA A 89 -15.67 -15.65 -6.33
CA ALA A 89 -16.00 -16.93 -6.95
C ALA A 89 -15.58 -18.13 -6.07
N GLY A 90 -16.16 -19.29 -6.34
CA GLY A 90 -15.86 -20.53 -5.60
C GLY A 90 -16.36 -20.51 -4.16
N GLY A 91 -15.75 -21.35 -3.31
CA GLY A 91 -16.12 -21.55 -1.92
C GLY A 91 -14.99 -22.19 -1.11
N PRO A 92 -15.20 -22.44 0.19
CA PRO A 92 -14.22 -23.13 1.03
C PRO A 92 -13.86 -24.52 0.48
N HIS A 93 -12.56 -24.80 0.33
CA HIS A 93 -12.04 -26.08 -0.15
C HIS A 93 -10.59 -26.30 0.29
N GLU A 94 -10.14 -27.56 0.22
CA GLU A 94 -8.75 -27.95 0.45
C GLU A 94 -7.90 -27.62 -0.79
N TYR A 95 -6.85 -26.81 -0.62
CA TYR A 95 -5.92 -26.42 -1.69
C TYR A 95 -4.70 -27.35 -1.81
N ASP A 96 -4.41 -28.16 -0.80
CA ASP A 96 -3.15 -28.90 -0.68
C ASP A 96 -3.06 -30.10 -1.64
N ASN A 97 -1.91 -30.24 -2.31
CA ASN A 97 -1.56 -31.43 -3.08
C ASN A 97 -0.84 -32.46 -2.19
N ASN A 98 -1.58 -33.49 -1.79
CA ASN A 98 -1.12 -34.57 -0.93
C ASN A 98 -0.09 -35.54 -1.58
N LYS A 99 0.35 -35.29 -2.83
CA LYS A 99 1.57 -35.90 -3.38
C LYS A 99 2.85 -35.13 -3.01
N GLY A 100 2.75 -33.85 -2.64
CA GLY A 100 3.89 -32.91 -2.61
C GLY A 100 5.06 -33.39 -1.76
N LEU A 101 4.79 -33.88 -0.56
CA LEU A 101 5.81 -34.41 0.36
C LEU A 101 6.60 -35.60 -0.23
N ALA A 102 5.97 -36.45 -1.04
CA ALA A 102 6.64 -37.57 -1.69
C ALA A 102 7.50 -37.12 -2.89
N ALA A 103 7.08 -36.07 -3.60
CA ALA A 103 7.82 -35.50 -4.73
C ALA A 103 9.02 -34.63 -4.29
N LEU A 104 8.91 -33.94 -3.14
CA LEU A 104 9.87 -32.92 -2.68
C LEU A 104 11.35 -33.36 -2.66
N PRO A 105 11.74 -34.57 -2.18
CA PRO A 105 13.14 -34.99 -2.21
C PRO A 105 13.69 -35.11 -3.63
N ARG A 106 12.85 -35.54 -4.59
CA ARG A 106 13.24 -35.67 -6.00
C ARG A 106 13.28 -34.31 -6.69
N ILE A 107 12.34 -33.41 -6.40
CA ILE A 107 12.35 -32.02 -6.90
C ILE A 107 13.64 -31.32 -6.44
N ARG A 108 13.98 -31.41 -5.14
CA ARG A 108 15.23 -30.87 -4.57
C ARG A 108 16.48 -31.43 -5.27
N GLN A 109 16.54 -32.73 -5.49
CA GLN A 109 17.65 -33.36 -6.23
C GLN A 109 17.76 -32.81 -7.65
N LEU A 110 16.64 -32.69 -8.38
CA LEU A 110 16.63 -32.20 -9.76
C LEU A 110 17.11 -30.74 -9.86
N VAL A 111 16.72 -29.87 -8.93
CA VAL A 111 17.21 -28.47 -8.89
C VAL A 111 18.72 -28.41 -8.61
N PHE A 112 19.25 -29.22 -7.67
CA PHE A 112 20.70 -29.27 -7.42
C PHE A 112 21.50 -29.96 -8.54
N ASP A 113 20.89 -30.91 -9.27
CA ASP A 113 21.46 -31.55 -10.47
C ASP A 113 21.48 -30.62 -11.71
N GLY A 114 20.84 -29.44 -11.66
CA GLY A 114 20.64 -28.55 -12.82
C GLY A 114 19.57 -29.03 -13.82
N LYS A 115 18.71 -29.96 -13.40
CA LYS A 115 17.66 -30.62 -14.22
C LYS A 115 16.32 -29.92 -14.03
N TRP A 116 16.30 -28.64 -14.37
CA TRP A 116 15.15 -27.76 -14.15
C TRP A 116 13.89 -28.12 -14.95
N PRO A 117 13.95 -28.57 -16.22
CA PRO A 117 12.75 -29.01 -16.95
C PRO A 117 12.04 -30.19 -16.28
N GLU A 118 12.81 -31.16 -15.76
CA GLU A 118 12.27 -32.29 -15.01
C GLU A 118 11.74 -31.88 -13.64
N ALA A 119 12.38 -30.92 -12.97
CA ALA A 119 11.90 -30.34 -11.70
C ALA A 119 10.55 -29.61 -11.90
N GLU A 120 10.44 -28.76 -12.92
CA GLU A 120 9.22 -28.05 -13.30
C GLU A 120 8.08 -29.02 -13.63
N THR A 121 8.37 -30.05 -14.44
CA THR A 121 7.38 -31.08 -14.79
C THR A 121 6.80 -31.75 -13.54
N LEU A 122 7.65 -32.11 -12.58
CA LEU A 122 7.25 -32.77 -11.34
C LEU A 122 6.55 -31.82 -10.35
N ILE A 123 6.96 -30.55 -10.26
CA ILE A 123 6.24 -29.52 -9.48
C ILE A 123 4.83 -29.34 -10.05
N ASN A 124 4.71 -29.20 -11.37
CA ASN A 124 3.43 -28.94 -12.05
C ASN A 124 2.42 -30.10 -11.93
N SER A 125 2.87 -31.36 -11.78
CA SER A 125 1.97 -32.51 -11.62
C SER A 125 1.65 -32.87 -10.17
N ASP A 126 2.62 -32.68 -9.26
CA ASP A 126 2.62 -33.31 -7.94
C ASP A 126 2.85 -32.33 -6.77
N PHE A 127 3.03 -31.04 -7.01
CA PHE A 127 3.28 -30.05 -5.95
C PHE A 127 2.45 -28.75 -6.04
N LEU A 128 1.98 -28.36 -7.22
CA LEU A 128 0.95 -27.31 -7.35
C LEU A 128 -0.33 -27.73 -6.64
N GLY A 129 -1.01 -26.76 -6.03
CA GLY A 129 -2.29 -26.94 -5.33
C GLY A 129 -3.41 -27.43 -6.25
N VAL A 130 -4.52 -27.82 -5.63
CA VAL A 130 -5.68 -28.42 -6.30
C VAL A 130 -6.94 -27.60 -5.96
N PRO A 131 -7.54 -26.86 -6.92
CA PRO A 131 -7.09 -26.63 -8.29
C PRO A 131 -5.79 -25.79 -8.35
N GLY A 132 -5.08 -25.86 -9.48
CA GLY A 132 -3.82 -25.13 -9.72
C GLY A 132 -3.96 -23.62 -9.92
N GLY A 133 -5.06 -23.02 -9.47
CA GLY A 133 -5.42 -21.61 -9.59
C GLY A 133 -6.33 -21.20 -8.43
N GLN A 134 -6.58 -19.90 -8.26
CA GLN A 134 -7.27 -19.35 -7.10
C GLN A 134 -8.59 -18.67 -7.44
N ALA A 135 -9.39 -18.41 -6.40
CA ALA A 135 -10.67 -17.74 -6.53
C ALA A 135 -10.52 -16.30 -7.02
N GLN A 136 -11.49 -15.88 -7.83
CA GLN A 136 -11.52 -14.56 -8.45
C GLN A 136 -12.41 -13.62 -7.65
N TYR A 137 -11.98 -12.37 -7.49
CA TYR A 137 -12.83 -11.30 -6.98
C TYR A 137 -13.86 -10.89 -8.04
N GLN A 138 -15.10 -10.57 -7.64
CA GLN A 138 -16.19 -10.32 -8.59
C GLN A 138 -16.98 -9.02 -8.34
N THR A 139 -17.47 -8.42 -9.42
CA THR A 139 -18.43 -7.32 -9.39
C THR A 139 -19.78 -7.76 -8.82
N VAL A 140 -20.48 -6.86 -8.12
CA VAL A 140 -21.92 -7.05 -7.79
C VAL A 140 -22.79 -6.74 -9.01
N GLY A 141 -22.30 -5.87 -9.90
CA GLY A 141 -23.02 -5.34 -11.06
C GLY A 141 -23.00 -3.82 -11.08
N SER A 142 -24.14 -3.18 -11.34
CA SER A 142 -24.30 -1.73 -11.37
C SER A 142 -25.70 -1.30 -10.91
N LEU A 143 -25.79 -0.18 -10.21
CA LEU A 143 -27.03 0.57 -10.05
C LEU A 143 -27.13 1.60 -11.17
N LEU A 144 -28.25 1.57 -11.91
CA LEU A 144 -28.55 2.49 -13.00
C LEU A 144 -29.66 3.46 -12.56
N LEU A 145 -29.38 4.77 -12.61
CA LEU A 145 -30.40 5.81 -12.41
C LEU A 145 -30.77 6.40 -13.79
N LYS A 146 -31.88 5.93 -14.35
CA LYS A 146 -32.46 6.37 -15.63
C LYS A 146 -33.20 7.69 -15.41
N LEU A 147 -32.56 8.77 -15.82
CA LEU A 147 -33.03 10.16 -15.74
C LEU A 147 -33.84 10.51 -17.00
N PRO A 148 -34.49 11.69 -17.08
CA PRO A 148 -35.14 12.14 -18.30
C PRO A 148 -34.11 12.36 -19.42
N THR A 149 -34.49 12.07 -20.65
CA THR A 149 -33.66 12.19 -21.85
C THR A 149 -33.99 13.44 -22.68
N GLY A 150 -33.10 13.82 -23.58
CA GLY A 150 -33.24 15.00 -24.43
C GLY A 150 -32.85 16.30 -23.72
N GLY A 151 -33.33 17.44 -24.22
CA GLY A 151 -32.97 18.77 -23.71
C GLY A 151 -31.52 19.19 -23.99
N THR A 152 -31.21 20.46 -23.80
CA THR A 152 -29.82 20.94 -23.96
C THR A 152 -29.07 20.89 -22.63
N VAL A 153 -28.00 20.10 -22.56
CA VAL A 153 -27.11 20.02 -21.40
C VAL A 153 -26.00 21.08 -21.48
N SER A 154 -25.77 21.83 -20.40
CA SER A 154 -24.73 22.85 -20.28
C SER A 154 -24.15 22.91 -18.86
N GLY A 155 -23.01 23.59 -18.68
CA GLY A 155 -22.41 23.81 -17.37
C GLY A 155 -22.00 22.52 -16.63
N TYR A 156 -21.65 21.46 -17.37
CA TYR A 156 -21.30 20.17 -16.78
C TYR A 156 -19.96 20.22 -16.03
N ARG A 157 -19.93 19.67 -14.81
CA ARG A 157 -18.73 19.35 -14.04
C ARG A 157 -18.98 18.09 -13.21
N ARG A 158 -18.01 17.18 -13.17
CA ARG A 158 -17.94 16.12 -12.15
C ARG A 158 -16.59 16.17 -11.46
N GLU A 159 -16.56 15.78 -10.18
CA GLU A 159 -15.35 15.78 -9.36
C GLU A 159 -15.44 14.77 -8.22
N LEU A 160 -14.28 14.41 -7.66
CA LEU A 160 -14.12 13.70 -6.40
C LEU A 160 -13.21 14.54 -5.50
N ASP A 161 -13.78 15.10 -4.43
CA ASP A 161 -13.00 15.77 -3.39
C ASP A 161 -12.42 14.75 -2.42
N LEU A 162 -11.09 14.66 -2.36
CA LEU A 162 -10.37 13.75 -1.48
C LEU A 162 -10.42 14.18 -0.01
N ASP A 163 -10.74 15.43 0.32
CA ASP A 163 -10.83 15.91 1.71
C ASP A 163 -12.19 15.60 2.36
N SER A 164 -13.28 15.49 1.60
CA SER A 164 -14.57 15.01 2.08
C SER A 164 -14.92 13.57 1.68
N ALA A 165 -14.18 12.97 0.74
CA ALA A 165 -14.52 11.69 0.10
C ALA A 165 -15.95 11.69 -0.49
N ILE A 166 -16.29 12.78 -1.20
CA ILE A 166 -17.57 12.95 -1.90
C ILE A 166 -17.29 13.16 -3.38
N ALA A 167 -17.95 12.35 -4.22
CA ALA A 167 -18.02 12.59 -5.65
C ALA A 167 -19.23 13.49 -5.95
N THR A 168 -19.01 14.63 -6.59
CA THR A 168 -20.05 15.59 -6.98
C THR A 168 -20.24 15.56 -8.50
N THR A 169 -21.47 15.72 -8.99
CA THR A 169 -21.74 15.98 -10.41
C THR A 169 -22.84 17.02 -10.55
N THR A 170 -22.57 18.08 -11.31
CA THR A 170 -23.48 19.21 -11.53
C THR A 170 -23.61 19.48 -13.02
N TYR A 171 -24.84 19.72 -13.49
CA TYR A 171 -25.13 20.12 -14.86
C TYR A 171 -26.47 20.86 -14.95
N THR A 172 -26.67 21.68 -15.98
CA THR A 172 -27.96 22.32 -16.27
C THR A 172 -28.58 21.70 -17.51
N ARG A 173 -29.87 21.36 -17.43
CA ARG A 173 -30.72 20.94 -18.56
C ARG A 173 -31.98 21.81 -18.56
N ASP A 174 -32.27 22.43 -19.70
CA ASP A 174 -33.51 23.21 -19.95
C ASP A 174 -33.84 24.22 -18.83
N GLY A 175 -32.81 24.94 -18.37
CA GLY A 175 -32.89 25.94 -17.29
C GLY A 175 -32.91 25.39 -15.86
N VAL A 176 -32.94 24.06 -15.68
CA VAL A 176 -32.87 23.42 -14.35
C VAL A 176 -31.46 22.88 -14.11
N THR A 177 -30.83 23.33 -13.03
CA THR A 177 -29.56 22.77 -12.55
C THR A 177 -29.84 21.54 -11.70
N TYR A 178 -29.22 20.43 -12.08
CA TYR A 178 -29.21 19.18 -11.33
C TYR A 178 -27.86 19.03 -10.64
N THR A 179 -27.87 18.67 -9.35
CA THR A 179 -26.66 18.37 -8.57
C THR A 179 -26.79 16.98 -7.96
N ARG A 180 -25.69 16.25 -7.91
CA ARG A 180 -25.57 14.94 -7.27
C ARG A 180 -24.35 14.91 -6.36
N GLU A 181 -24.51 14.51 -5.11
CA GLU A 181 -23.42 14.17 -4.18
C GLU A 181 -23.47 12.67 -3.88
N ALA A 182 -22.37 11.95 -4.07
CA ALA A 182 -22.25 10.52 -3.82
C ALA A 182 -21.06 10.20 -2.88
N PHE A 183 -21.27 9.31 -1.91
CA PHE A 183 -20.20 8.84 -1.01
C PHE A 183 -20.49 7.43 -0.46
N ALA A 184 -19.44 6.73 -0.04
CA ALA A 184 -19.54 5.46 0.68
C ALA A 184 -19.24 5.70 2.17
N SER A 185 -20.27 5.67 3.03
CA SER A 185 -20.10 5.92 4.46
C SER A 185 -19.57 4.68 5.18
N ALA A 186 -18.45 4.80 5.88
CA ALA A 186 -17.97 3.74 6.78
C ALA A 186 -18.78 3.64 8.08
N PRO A 187 -19.14 4.77 8.78
CA PRO A 187 -20.01 4.70 9.96
C PRO A 187 -21.41 4.13 9.70
N ASP A 188 -22.00 4.43 8.53
CA ASP A 188 -23.37 4.02 8.19
C ASP A 188 -23.41 2.77 7.30
N ARG A 189 -22.24 2.28 6.87
CA ARG A 189 -22.04 1.03 6.10
C ARG A 189 -22.81 0.94 4.77
N VAL A 190 -23.25 2.07 4.23
CA VAL A 190 -23.99 2.21 2.96
C VAL A 190 -23.32 3.17 1.99
N ILE A 191 -23.60 3.01 0.70
CA ILE A 191 -23.35 4.04 -0.31
C ILE A 191 -24.58 4.96 -0.36
N VAL A 192 -24.36 6.27 -0.39
CA VAL A 192 -25.38 7.32 -0.38
C VAL A 192 -25.24 8.14 -1.65
N VAL A 193 -26.35 8.43 -2.34
CA VAL A 193 -26.41 9.42 -3.43
C VAL A 193 -27.56 10.39 -3.17
N ARG A 194 -27.26 11.68 -3.04
CA ARG A 194 -28.25 12.77 -2.92
C ARG A 194 -28.39 13.43 -4.29
N LEU A 195 -29.59 13.49 -4.84
CA LEU A 195 -29.91 14.14 -6.11
C LEU A 195 -30.85 15.32 -5.85
N SER A 196 -30.53 16.52 -6.35
CA SER A 196 -31.37 17.72 -6.21
C SER A 196 -31.57 18.43 -7.56
N ALA A 197 -32.70 19.12 -7.71
CA ALA A 197 -32.99 20.00 -8.84
C ALA A 197 -33.24 21.45 -8.37
N SER A 198 -32.77 22.45 -9.13
CA SER A 198 -32.96 23.87 -8.78
C SER A 198 -34.39 24.38 -8.94
N ARG A 199 -35.27 23.60 -9.59
CA ARG A 199 -36.70 23.87 -9.72
C ARG A 199 -37.49 22.77 -9.01
N LYS A 200 -38.46 23.19 -8.20
CA LYS A 200 -39.37 22.26 -7.51
C LYS A 200 -40.11 21.35 -8.49
N GLY A 201 -40.32 20.10 -8.08
CA GLY A 201 -40.96 19.06 -8.89
C GLY A 201 -40.20 18.63 -10.16
N ALA A 202 -38.95 19.08 -10.38
CA ALA A 202 -38.22 18.79 -11.61
C ALA A 202 -37.37 17.50 -11.57
N LEU A 203 -37.30 16.80 -10.43
CA LEU A 203 -36.56 15.55 -10.29
C LEU A 203 -37.49 14.34 -10.48
N SER A 204 -37.19 13.51 -11.48
CA SER A 204 -37.85 12.21 -11.73
C SER A 204 -36.82 11.23 -12.29
N PHE A 205 -36.84 9.97 -11.87
CA PHE A 205 -35.94 8.93 -12.38
C PHE A 205 -36.42 7.51 -12.04
N GLY A 206 -35.92 6.51 -12.76
CA GLY A 206 -36.02 5.10 -12.38
C GLY A 206 -34.67 4.58 -11.89
N ALA A 207 -34.63 3.93 -10.73
CA ALA A 207 -33.46 3.27 -10.16
C ALA A 207 -33.63 1.75 -10.22
N THR A 208 -32.71 1.04 -10.88
CA THR A 208 -32.74 -0.43 -10.97
C THR A 208 -31.32 -0.99 -11.11
N PHE A 209 -31.14 -2.26 -10.77
CA PHE A 209 -29.84 -2.93 -10.86
C PHE A 209 -29.67 -3.66 -12.20
N ASP A 210 -28.42 -3.83 -12.59
CA ASP A 210 -27.94 -4.63 -13.72
C ASP A 210 -26.70 -5.42 -13.25
N SER A 211 -26.45 -6.62 -13.78
CA SER A 211 -25.31 -7.45 -13.34
C SER A 211 -24.89 -8.49 -14.39
N PRO A 212 -23.58 -8.76 -14.58
CA PRO A 212 -23.12 -9.87 -15.40
C PRO A 212 -23.27 -11.25 -14.71
N LEU A 213 -23.55 -11.29 -13.40
CA LEU A 213 -23.79 -12.53 -12.66
C LEU A 213 -25.24 -13.01 -12.83
N HIS A 214 -25.44 -14.32 -12.64
CA HIS A 214 -26.78 -14.91 -12.59
C HIS A 214 -27.54 -14.37 -11.36
N THR A 215 -28.51 -13.48 -11.62
CA THR A 215 -29.21 -12.69 -10.61
C THR A 215 -30.72 -12.66 -10.84
N SER A 216 -31.46 -12.25 -9.80
CA SER A 216 -32.89 -11.99 -9.84
C SER A 216 -33.21 -10.62 -9.22
N LEU A 217 -34.28 -9.98 -9.69
CA LEU A 217 -34.72 -8.66 -9.27
C LEU A 217 -36.03 -8.75 -8.46
N SER A 218 -36.11 -8.03 -7.34
CA SER A 218 -37.31 -7.99 -6.49
C SER A 218 -37.56 -6.61 -5.88
N SER A 219 -38.78 -6.35 -5.41
CA SER A 219 -39.15 -5.12 -4.66
C SER A 219 -39.67 -5.52 -3.28
N PRO A 220 -38.82 -5.60 -2.24
CA PRO A 220 -39.22 -6.06 -0.90
C PRO A 220 -40.15 -5.10 -0.15
N ASP A 221 -40.17 -3.80 -0.50
CA ASP A 221 -41.09 -2.81 0.07
C ASP A 221 -41.39 -1.68 -0.95
N PRO A 222 -42.41 -0.83 -0.72
CA PRO A 222 -42.82 0.20 -1.69
C PRO A 222 -41.78 1.27 -2.05
N LEU A 223 -40.63 1.34 -1.37
CA LEU A 223 -39.56 2.31 -1.60
C LEU A 223 -38.23 1.67 -2.03
N THR A 224 -38.18 0.34 -2.13
CA THR A 224 -36.93 -0.42 -2.20
C THR A 224 -36.97 -1.48 -3.30
N ALA A 225 -35.94 -1.49 -4.15
CA ALA A 225 -35.62 -2.58 -5.06
C ALA A 225 -34.42 -3.38 -4.56
N ALA A 226 -34.29 -4.61 -5.03
CA ALA A 226 -33.26 -5.55 -4.63
C ALA A 226 -32.74 -6.36 -5.82
N LEU A 227 -31.47 -6.75 -5.73
CA LEU A 227 -30.79 -7.69 -6.61
C LEU A 227 -30.25 -8.83 -5.74
N ASP A 228 -30.68 -10.05 -6.02
CA ASP A 228 -30.25 -11.28 -5.35
C ASP A 228 -29.45 -12.15 -6.34
N GLY A 229 -28.32 -12.71 -5.92
CA GLY A 229 -27.51 -13.58 -6.76
C GLY A 229 -26.40 -14.32 -6.00
N THR A 230 -25.53 -15.00 -6.75
CA THR A 230 -24.38 -15.76 -6.22
C THR A 230 -23.16 -15.50 -7.09
N GLY A 231 -21.96 -15.55 -6.51
CA GLY A 231 -20.71 -15.59 -7.28
C GLY A 231 -20.55 -16.87 -8.12
N ASP A 232 -19.68 -16.83 -9.11
CA ASP A 232 -19.49 -17.94 -10.06
C ASP A 232 -18.74 -19.15 -9.46
N ALA A 233 -18.85 -20.30 -10.11
CA ALA A 233 -17.96 -21.44 -9.87
C ALA A 233 -16.58 -21.23 -10.52
N THR A 234 -15.51 -21.71 -9.89
CA THR A 234 -14.14 -21.62 -10.42
C THR A 234 -13.31 -22.85 -10.05
N GLY A 235 -12.43 -23.30 -10.94
CA GLY A 235 -11.55 -24.46 -10.70
C GLY A 235 -12.25 -25.80 -10.41
N GLY A 236 -13.55 -25.90 -10.67
CA GLY A 236 -14.39 -27.04 -10.26
C GLY A 236 -15.09 -26.88 -8.90
N VAL A 237 -14.76 -25.82 -8.15
CA VAL A 237 -15.41 -25.45 -6.88
C VAL A 237 -16.64 -24.59 -7.17
N ALA A 238 -17.79 -24.95 -6.60
CA ALA A 238 -19.03 -24.21 -6.78
C ALA A 238 -18.98 -22.82 -6.11
N GLY A 239 -19.66 -21.84 -6.71
CA GLY A 239 -19.82 -20.50 -6.14
C GLY A 239 -20.67 -20.53 -4.88
N ALA A 240 -20.08 -20.15 -3.74
CA ALA A 240 -20.69 -20.27 -2.42
C ALA A 240 -21.12 -18.91 -1.82
N VAL A 241 -20.59 -17.78 -2.32
CA VAL A 241 -20.99 -16.44 -1.85
C VAL A 241 -22.29 -16.02 -2.52
N GLY A 242 -23.42 -16.20 -1.81
CA GLY A 242 -24.65 -15.50 -2.11
C GLY A 242 -24.54 -14.02 -1.73
N PHE A 243 -25.28 -13.15 -2.42
CA PHE A 243 -25.37 -11.73 -2.09
C PHE A 243 -26.78 -11.17 -2.29
N ARG A 244 -27.11 -10.14 -1.52
CA ARG A 244 -28.27 -9.28 -1.73
C ARG A 244 -27.85 -7.82 -1.70
N ALA A 245 -28.03 -7.13 -2.82
CA ALA A 245 -27.96 -5.68 -2.88
C ALA A 245 -29.37 -5.09 -2.74
N LEU A 246 -29.50 -4.00 -1.99
CA LEU A 246 -30.74 -3.24 -1.80
C LEU A 246 -30.51 -1.80 -2.23
N VAL A 247 -31.47 -1.21 -2.94
CA VAL A 247 -31.54 0.24 -3.20
C VAL A 247 -32.88 0.78 -2.71
N ARG A 248 -32.84 1.67 -1.71
CA ARG A 248 -34.01 2.41 -1.23
C ARG A 248 -33.91 3.87 -1.64
N VAL A 249 -35.03 4.47 -2.03
CA VAL A 249 -35.07 5.90 -2.41
C VAL A 249 -36.05 6.65 -1.52
N LEU A 250 -35.57 7.77 -0.97
CA LEU A 250 -36.31 8.66 -0.07
C LEU A 250 -36.43 10.04 -0.74
N ALA A 251 -37.59 10.35 -1.29
CA ALA A 251 -37.86 11.62 -1.97
C ALA A 251 -38.43 12.70 -1.03
N GLU A 252 -38.02 13.94 -1.26
CA GLU A 252 -38.59 15.15 -0.68
C GLU A 252 -39.41 15.84 -1.78
N GLY A 253 -40.74 15.88 -1.59
CA GLY A 253 -41.69 16.21 -2.65
C GLY A 253 -41.93 15.05 -3.63
N GLY A 254 -42.96 15.19 -4.47
CA GLY A 254 -43.30 14.18 -5.48
C GLY A 254 -43.82 12.86 -4.89
N THR A 255 -43.61 11.77 -5.64
CA THR A 255 -43.92 10.41 -5.22
C THR A 255 -42.76 9.45 -5.49
N THR A 256 -42.68 8.37 -4.71
CA THR A 256 -41.76 7.25 -4.92
C THR A 256 -42.54 5.95 -4.80
N THR A 257 -42.32 5.00 -5.72
CA THR A 257 -42.88 3.65 -5.68
C THR A 257 -41.84 2.62 -6.11
N SER A 258 -41.96 1.36 -5.70
CA SER A 258 -41.16 0.25 -6.26
C SER A 258 -42.04 -0.91 -6.71
N ALA A 259 -41.69 -1.47 -7.86
CA ALA A 259 -42.27 -2.68 -8.42
C ALA A 259 -41.24 -3.36 -9.33
N GLY A 260 -41.24 -4.70 -9.36
CA GLY A 260 -40.40 -5.49 -10.29
C GLY A 260 -38.89 -5.21 -10.23
N GLY A 261 -38.36 -4.79 -9.07
CA GLY A 261 -36.94 -4.43 -8.94
C GLY A 261 -36.55 -3.09 -9.56
N THR A 262 -37.52 -2.21 -9.81
CA THR A 262 -37.28 -0.80 -10.14
C THR A 262 -37.93 0.09 -9.07
N VAL A 263 -37.21 1.07 -8.55
CA VAL A 263 -37.79 2.19 -7.78
C VAL A 263 -38.01 3.36 -8.73
N THR A 264 -39.19 3.96 -8.77
CA THR A 264 -39.53 5.10 -9.63
C THR A 264 -39.84 6.32 -8.76
N VAL A 265 -39.12 7.43 -9.00
CA VAL A 265 -39.39 8.75 -8.42
C VAL A 265 -40.05 9.64 -9.48
N ARG A 266 -41.10 10.36 -9.09
CA ARG A 266 -41.80 11.32 -9.97
C ARG A 266 -42.05 12.65 -9.26
N GLY A 267 -41.68 13.76 -9.91
CA GLY A 267 -42.05 15.10 -9.47
C GLY A 267 -41.48 15.54 -8.12
N ALA A 268 -40.28 15.08 -7.75
CA ALA A 268 -39.62 15.45 -6.50
C ALA A 268 -38.84 16.77 -6.60
N ASP A 269 -38.53 17.37 -5.45
CA ASP A 269 -37.57 18.47 -5.32
C ASP A 269 -36.14 17.89 -5.15
N VAL A 270 -36.02 16.87 -4.28
CA VAL A 270 -34.76 16.23 -3.90
C VAL A 270 -35.00 14.74 -3.64
N ALA A 271 -33.98 13.88 -3.81
CA ALA A 271 -34.05 12.47 -3.43
C ALA A 271 -32.74 11.99 -2.79
N THR A 272 -32.83 11.07 -1.83
CA THR A 272 -31.70 10.34 -1.26
C THR A 272 -31.82 8.87 -1.64
N VAL A 273 -30.86 8.37 -2.39
CA VAL A 273 -30.70 6.96 -2.72
C VAL A 273 -29.72 6.35 -1.71
N LEU A 274 -30.09 5.22 -1.12
CA LEU A 274 -29.27 4.46 -0.18
C LEU A 274 -29.07 3.06 -0.73
N VAL A 275 -27.81 2.63 -0.82
CA VAL A 275 -27.42 1.29 -1.32
C VAL A 275 -26.70 0.52 -0.21
N ALA A 276 -27.23 -0.65 0.13
CA ALA A 276 -26.63 -1.59 1.07
C ALA A 276 -26.42 -2.93 0.37
N ILE A 277 -25.31 -3.62 0.65
CA ILE A 277 -25.01 -4.93 0.07
C ILE A 277 -24.56 -5.88 1.18
N GLY A 278 -25.22 -7.02 1.31
CA GLY A 278 -24.85 -8.10 2.22
C GLY A 278 -24.41 -9.34 1.44
N THR A 279 -23.45 -10.08 1.98
CA THR A 279 -22.93 -11.35 1.43
C THR A 279 -23.07 -12.47 2.46
N THR A 280 -23.17 -13.72 1.99
CA THR A 280 -23.20 -14.91 2.85
C THR A 280 -21.82 -15.27 3.44
N TYR A 281 -20.72 -14.71 2.90
CA TYR A 281 -19.37 -14.88 3.42
C TYR A 281 -19.26 -14.49 4.92
N VAL A 282 -18.82 -15.41 5.77
CA VAL A 282 -18.56 -15.19 7.20
C VAL A 282 -17.07 -15.12 7.47
N ASN A 283 -16.33 -16.12 7.00
CA ASN A 283 -14.87 -16.22 6.98
C ASN A 283 -14.47 -17.18 5.84
N TRP A 284 -13.18 -17.50 5.73
CA TRP A 284 -12.63 -18.37 4.69
C TRP A 284 -13.12 -19.84 4.74
N GLU A 285 -13.69 -20.29 5.87
CA GLU A 285 -14.26 -21.64 6.04
C GLU A 285 -15.78 -21.68 5.85
N ASN A 286 -16.46 -20.51 5.82
CA ASN A 286 -17.91 -20.45 5.97
C ASN A 286 -18.55 -19.34 5.10
N ALA A 287 -19.36 -19.76 4.13
CA ALA A 287 -20.16 -18.89 3.27
C ALA A 287 -21.68 -19.04 3.47
N HIS A 288 -22.13 -19.38 4.69
CA HIS A 288 -23.52 -19.66 5.04
C HIS A 288 -24.19 -18.59 5.94
N GLY A 289 -23.64 -17.37 5.97
CA GLY A 289 -24.23 -16.23 6.66
C GLY A 289 -25.46 -15.65 5.95
N ASP A 290 -26.27 -14.87 6.67
CA ASP A 290 -27.46 -14.22 6.12
C ASP A 290 -27.13 -12.94 5.34
N ALA A 291 -27.06 -13.03 4.00
CA ALA A 291 -26.87 -11.89 3.12
C ALA A 291 -28.02 -10.86 3.20
N ALA A 292 -29.27 -11.31 3.37
CA ALA A 292 -30.45 -10.45 3.31
C ALA A 292 -30.61 -9.64 4.60
N GLY A 293 -30.50 -10.27 5.77
CA GLY A 293 -30.47 -9.61 7.06
C GLY A 293 -29.30 -8.64 7.21
N ARG A 294 -28.11 -8.98 6.68
CA ARG A 294 -26.96 -8.05 6.64
C ARG A 294 -27.22 -6.82 5.79
N ALA A 295 -27.80 -6.97 4.59
CA ALA A 295 -28.17 -5.84 3.75
C ALA A 295 -29.23 -4.95 4.42
N ALA A 296 -30.24 -5.56 5.07
CA ALA A 296 -31.29 -4.85 5.79
C ALA A 296 -30.79 -4.15 7.07
N ALA A 297 -29.83 -4.74 7.78
CA ALA A 297 -29.22 -4.18 8.99
C ALA A 297 -28.37 -2.94 8.71
N ASP A 298 -27.68 -2.88 7.57
CA ASP A 298 -26.98 -1.66 7.13
C ASP A 298 -27.99 -0.62 6.57
N LEU A 299 -28.99 -1.05 5.78
CA LEU A 299 -29.95 -0.14 5.12
C LEU A 299 -30.91 0.58 6.07
N ASN A 300 -31.52 -0.13 7.02
CA ASN A 300 -32.64 0.42 7.80
C ASN A 300 -32.24 1.57 8.76
N PRO A 301 -31.12 1.50 9.50
CA PRO A 301 -30.63 2.62 10.31
C PRO A 301 -30.21 3.84 9.47
N ALA A 302 -29.67 3.60 8.27
CA ALA A 302 -29.33 4.67 7.33
C ALA A 302 -30.60 5.35 6.78
N ALA A 303 -31.64 4.59 6.44
CA ALA A 303 -32.93 5.13 5.97
C ALA A 303 -33.66 5.98 7.02
N ASN A 304 -33.44 5.70 8.31
CA ASN A 304 -33.96 6.49 9.42
C ASN A 304 -33.06 7.71 9.79
N SER A 305 -31.94 7.93 9.08
CA SER A 305 -31.03 9.05 9.31
C SER A 305 -31.20 10.15 8.25
N PRO A 306 -31.46 11.42 8.63
CA PRO A 306 -31.47 12.53 7.68
C PRO A 306 -30.14 12.67 6.94
N TYR A 307 -30.18 13.02 5.65
CA TYR A 307 -29.00 13.10 4.78
C TYR A 307 -27.83 13.90 5.39
N GLY A 308 -28.11 15.04 6.03
CA GLY A 308 -27.08 15.85 6.69
C GLY A 308 -26.33 15.13 7.82
N ARG A 309 -26.96 14.18 8.53
CA ARG A 309 -26.27 13.34 9.52
C ARG A 309 -25.40 12.27 8.87
N LEU A 310 -25.88 11.62 7.80
CA LEU A 310 -25.08 10.66 7.02
C LEU A 310 -23.82 11.32 6.45
N ARG A 311 -24.01 12.46 5.76
CA ARG A 311 -22.91 13.27 5.20
C ARG A 311 -21.95 13.77 6.29
N GLY A 312 -22.48 14.22 7.42
CA GLY A 312 -21.67 14.65 8.58
C GLY A 312 -20.77 13.54 9.12
N ARG A 313 -21.36 12.37 9.46
CA ARG A 313 -20.63 11.21 9.98
C ARG A 313 -19.58 10.70 9.01
N HIS A 314 -19.92 10.61 7.71
CA HIS A 314 -18.99 10.23 6.65
C HIS A 314 -17.77 11.15 6.60
N VAL A 315 -18.00 12.46 6.45
CA VAL A 315 -16.94 13.47 6.28
C VAL A 315 -16.06 13.58 7.53
N GLU A 316 -16.64 13.47 8.73
CA GLU A 316 -15.90 13.42 9.99
C GLU A 316 -14.99 12.19 10.07
N ASN A 317 -15.54 11.00 9.79
CA ASN A 317 -14.82 9.73 9.85
C ASN A 317 -13.68 9.65 8.83
N HIS A 318 -13.90 10.15 7.61
CA HIS A 318 -12.87 10.23 6.58
C HIS A 318 -11.76 11.21 6.96
N ARG A 319 -12.13 12.44 7.35
CA ARG A 319 -11.16 13.49 7.72
C ARG A 319 -10.29 13.10 8.92
N ALA A 320 -10.81 12.32 9.86
CA ALA A 320 -10.05 11.79 10.99
C ALA A 320 -8.87 10.88 10.59
N LEU A 321 -8.85 10.35 9.36
CA LEU A 321 -7.73 9.64 8.75
C LEU A 321 -7.01 10.52 7.72
N PHE A 322 -7.76 11.12 6.79
CA PHE A 322 -7.20 11.85 5.65
C PHE A 322 -6.40 13.09 6.09
N ARG A 323 -6.94 13.93 6.97
CA ARG A 323 -6.29 15.20 7.38
C ARG A 323 -5.08 15.03 8.31
N ARG A 324 -4.72 13.80 8.69
CA ARG A 324 -3.50 13.51 9.48
C ARG A 324 -2.23 13.91 8.75
N THR A 325 -2.22 13.85 7.43
CA THR A 325 -1.03 14.08 6.61
C THR A 325 -1.34 15.08 5.51
N SER A 326 -0.58 16.18 5.48
CA SER A 326 -0.65 17.20 4.43
C SER A 326 0.69 17.35 3.74
N LEU A 327 0.70 17.44 2.43
CA LEU A 327 1.84 17.82 1.60
C LEU A 327 1.51 19.17 0.94
N ASP A 328 2.50 20.05 0.81
CA ASP A 328 2.48 21.26 -0.02
C ASP A 328 3.83 21.31 -0.74
N VAL A 329 3.80 21.27 -2.07
CA VAL A 329 4.99 21.34 -2.95
C VAL A 329 4.91 22.51 -3.93
N GLY A 330 4.06 23.50 -3.62
CA GLY A 330 3.72 24.60 -4.53
C GLY A 330 2.62 24.26 -5.52
N THR A 331 2.34 25.20 -6.42
CA THR A 331 1.31 25.10 -7.46
C THR A 331 1.70 25.93 -8.69
N SER A 332 1.04 25.67 -9.82
CA SER A 332 1.19 26.41 -11.07
C SER A 332 -0.16 26.47 -11.81
N ASP A 333 -0.26 27.25 -12.89
CA ASP A 333 -1.50 27.41 -13.67
C ASP A 333 -2.08 26.07 -14.18
N ALA A 334 -1.23 25.03 -14.30
CA ALA A 334 -1.65 23.68 -14.64
C ALA A 334 -2.66 23.08 -13.64
N ALA A 335 -2.61 23.48 -12.37
CA ALA A 335 -3.56 23.02 -11.35
C ALA A 335 -5.03 23.43 -11.62
N ALA A 336 -5.26 24.44 -12.49
CA ALA A 336 -6.58 24.87 -12.91
C ALA A 336 -7.16 24.06 -14.10
N LEU A 337 -6.43 23.05 -14.61
CA LEU A 337 -6.87 22.16 -15.68
C LEU A 337 -7.64 20.93 -15.13
N PRO A 338 -8.50 20.29 -15.96
CA PRO A 338 -9.05 18.96 -15.69
C PRO A 338 -7.96 17.92 -15.44
N THR A 339 -8.23 16.92 -14.60
CA THR A 339 -7.21 15.98 -14.11
C THR A 339 -6.59 15.12 -15.23
N ASP A 340 -7.38 14.77 -16.23
CA ASP A 340 -6.95 14.11 -17.46
C ASP A 340 -6.05 15.00 -18.33
N GLU A 341 -6.38 16.29 -18.49
CA GLU A 341 -5.50 17.27 -19.14
C GLU A 341 -4.18 17.48 -18.38
N ARG A 342 -4.16 17.30 -17.05
CA ARG A 342 -2.96 17.43 -16.21
C ARG A 342 -2.01 16.24 -16.37
N VAL A 343 -2.52 15.00 -16.32
CA VAL A 343 -1.71 13.79 -16.59
C VAL A 343 -1.12 13.85 -18.01
N ALA A 344 -1.93 14.18 -19.01
CA ALA A 344 -1.48 14.28 -20.41
C ALA A 344 -0.42 15.38 -20.65
N ARG A 345 -0.18 16.28 -19.68
CA ARG A 345 0.79 17.37 -19.77
C ARG A 345 1.91 17.31 -18.72
N PHE A 346 1.88 16.38 -17.76
CA PHE A 346 2.74 16.44 -16.57
C PHE A 346 4.23 16.59 -16.89
N ALA A 347 4.74 15.77 -17.82
CA ALA A 347 6.15 15.76 -18.23
C ALA A 347 6.66 17.05 -18.89
N SER A 348 5.77 17.96 -19.31
CA SER A 348 6.13 19.25 -19.95
C SER A 348 5.49 20.49 -19.29
N GLY A 349 4.49 20.31 -18.43
CA GLY A 349 3.64 21.38 -17.89
C GLY A 349 4.09 21.96 -16.54
N GLY A 350 4.98 21.31 -15.80
CA GLY A 350 5.51 21.83 -14.53
C GLY A 350 4.43 21.97 -13.45
N ASP A 351 3.78 20.85 -13.11
CA ASP A 351 2.63 20.80 -12.19
C ASP A 351 2.97 20.08 -10.87
N PRO A 352 3.60 20.78 -9.90
CA PRO A 352 3.93 20.15 -8.61
C PRO A 352 2.67 19.75 -7.82
N GLN A 353 1.53 20.43 -8.03
CA GLN A 353 0.29 20.09 -7.32
C GLN A 353 -0.31 18.76 -7.79
N LEU A 354 0.06 18.25 -8.98
CA LEU A 354 -0.33 16.89 -9.39
C LEU A 354 0.39 15.81 -8.56
N ILE A 355 1.63 16.09 -8.10
CA ILE A 355 2.36 15.21 -7.16
C ILE A 355 1.67 15.23 -5.79
N GLU A 356 1.25 16.41 -5.32
CA GLU A 356 0.43 16.56 -4.10
C GLU A 356 -0.87 15.76 -4.20
N LEU A 357 -1.60 15.92 -5.31
CA LEU A 357 -2.87 15.24 -5.58
C LEU A 357 -2.68 13.72 -5.68
N HIS A 358 -1.66 13.23 -6.38
CA HIS A 358 -1.39 11.79 -6.52
C HIS A 358 -0.97 11.15 -5.20
N PHE A 359 -0.09 11.79 -4.43
CA PHE A 359 0.27 11.36 -3.08
C PHE A 359 -0.97 11.24 -2.17
N GLN A 360 -1.83 12.26 -2.18
CA GLN A 360 -3.08 12.23 -1.41
C GLN A 360 -4.08 11.21 -1.97
N TYR A 361 -4.06 10.93 -3.28
CA TYR A 361 -4.91 9.90 -3.89
C TYR A 361 -4.52 8.50 -3.43
N GLY A 362 -3.23 8.16 -3.40
CA GLY A 362 -2.76 6.90 -2.80
C GLY A 362 -3.17 6.75 -1.33
N ARG A 363 -3.22 7.85 -0.56
CA ARG A 363 -3.76 7.83 0.82
C ARG A 363 -5.28 7.65 0.87
N TYR A 364 -6.01 8.35 0.01
CA TYR A 364 -7.47 8.23 -0.14
C TYR A 364 -7.88 6.80 -0.48
N LEU A 365 -7.24 6.19 -1.49
CA LEU A 365 -7.54 4.84 -1.94
C LEU A 365 -7.37 3.81 -0.82
N LEU A 366 -6.38 3.97 0.06
CA LEU A 366 -6.17 3.04 1.18
C LEU A 366 -7.27 3.19 2.25
N ILE A 367 -7.70 4.42 2.55
CA ILE A 367 -8.84 4.69 3.44
C ILE A 367 -10.15 4.13 2.84
N ALA A 368 -10.28 4.18 1.52
CA ALA A 368 -11.48 3.76 0.82
C ALA A 368 -11.52 2.24 0.54
N ALA A 369 -10.39 1.54 0.54
CA ALA A 369 -10.28 0.10 0.25
C ALA A 369 -9.89 -0.79 1.43
N SER A 370 -9.36 -0.26 2.55
CA SER A 370 -8.96 -1.09 3.69
C SER A 370 -9.23 -0.43 5.04
N ARG A 371 -10.17 -1.00 5.81
CA ARG A 371 -10.61 -0.46 7.11
C ARG A 371 -10.75 -1.58 8.15
N PRO A 372 -10.61 -1.31 9.46
CA PRO A 372 -10.80 -2.33 10.49
C PRO A 372 -12.15 -3.05 10.35
N GLY A 373 -12.11 -4.37 10.19
CA GLY A 373 -13.32 -5.20 9.98
C GLY A 373 -13.75 -5.41 8.52
N THR A 374 -12.90 -5.07 7.54
CA THR A 374 -13.07 -5.41 6.11
C THR A 374 -12.03 -6.43 5.67
N GLN A 375 -12.15 -6.97 4.46
CA GLN A 375 -11.01 -7.63 3.81
C GLN A 375 -9.89 -6.60 3.50
N PRO A 376 -8.64 -7.04 3.28
CA PRO A 376 -7.57 -6.16 2.82
C PRO A 376 -7.78 -5.72 1.36
N ALA A 377 -7.09 -4.64 0.97
CA ALA A 377 -7.08 -4.14 -0.40
C ALA A 377 -6.39 -5.16 -1.32
N ASN A 378 -7.12 -5.68 -2.30
CA ASN A 378 -6.62 -6.64 -3.28
C ASN A 378 -5.86 -5.93 -4.43
N LEU A 379 -5.51 -6.66 -5.49
CA LEU A 379 -4.85 -6.09 -6.69
C LEU A 379 -5.55 -4.86 -7.31
N GLN A 380 -6.85 -4.68 -7.07
CA GLN A 380 -7.67 -3.56 -7.56
C GLN A 380 -8.33 -2.78 -6.40
N GLY A 381 -7.80 -2.92 -5.18
CA GLY A 381 -8.34 -2.34 -3.96
C GLY A 381 -9.63 -3.03 -3.55
N ILE A 382 -10.76 -2.45 -3.96
CA ILE A 382 -12.11 -3.05 -3.91
C ILE A 382 -12.94 -2.72 -5.17
N TRP A 383 -12.32 -2.26 -6.27
CA TRP A 383 -13.03 -1.77 -7.46
C TRP A 383 -12.77 -2.67 -8.66
N ASN A 384 -13.80 -3.37 -9.13
CA ASN A 384 -13.72 -4.31 -10.26
C ASN A 384 -15.10 -4.49 -10.90
N ASP A 385 -15.25 -4.26 -12.21
CA ASP A 385 -16.51 -4.47 -12.94
C ASP A 385 -16.65 -5.81 -13.69
N LEU A 386 -15.69 -6.71 -13.52
CA LEU A 386 -15.63 -8.01 -14.18
C LEU A 386 -15.98 -9.17 -13.22
N THR A 387 -16.43 -10.29 -13.77
CA THR A 387 -16.55 -11.58 -13.06
C THR A 387 -15.25 -12.39 -13.09
N SER A 388 -14.42 -12.19 -14.12
CA SER A 388 -13.10 -12.80 -14.28
C SER A 388 -12.05 -11.70 -14.57
N PRO A 389 -11.64 -10.93 -13.54
CA PRO A 389 -10.68 -9.85 -13.70
C PRO A 389 -9.23 -10.34 -13.95
N PRO A 390 -8.34 -9.45 -14.43
CA PRO A 390 -6.91 -9.70 -14.56
C PRO A 390 -6.30 -10.33 -13.29
N TRP A 391 -5.57 -11.43 -13.46
CA TRP A 391 -4.99 -12.23 -12.37
C TRP A 391 -5.99 -12.68 -11.28
N GLY A 392 -7.30 -12.65 -11.58
CA GLY A 392 -8.37 -12.90 -10.61
C GLY A 392 -8.58 -11.76 -9.60
N SER A 393 -7.87 -10.63 -9.71
CA SER A 393 -7.85 -9.54 -8.74
C SER A 393 -7.67 -10.05 -7.29
N LYS A 394 -6.81 -11.07 -7.13
CA LYS A 394 -6.51 -11.77 -5.88
C LYS A 394 -5.52 -11.01 -4.98
N TYR A 395 -4.95 -11.67 -3.97
CA TYR A 395 -3.85 -11.13 -3.16
C TYR A 395 -2.53 -11.71 -3.64
N THR A 396 -1.88 -11.03 -4.60
CA THR A 396 -0.52 -11.37 -5.01
C THR A 396 0.46 -10.83 -4.00
N ILE A 397 1.18 -11.74 -3.34
CA ILE A 397 2.00 -11.51 -2.14
C ILE A 397 3.50 -11.77 -2.41
N ASN A 398 3.92 -11.57 -3.67
CA ASN A 398 5.32 -11.52 -4.10
C ASN A 398 5.80 -10.10 -4.47
N ILE A 399 4.95 -9.08 -4.27
CA ILE A 399 5.23 -7.64 -4.32
C ILE A 399 3.95 -6.81 -4.09
N ASN A 400 2.84 -7.18 -4.74
CA ASN A 400 1.71 -6.26 -4.98
C ASN A 400 0.95 -5.91 -3.71
N THR A 401 0.53 -6.93 -2.95
CA THR A 401 -0.19 -6.75 -1.69
C THR A 401 0.71 -6.08 -0.65
N GLU A 402 2.00 -6.37 -0.64
CA GLU A 402 2.95 -5.68 0.23
C GLU A 402 3.04 -4.20 -0.14
N MET A 403 3.12 -3.87 -1.44
CA MET A 403 3.15 -2.50 -1.97
C MET A 403 1.88 -1.71 -1.63
N ASN A 404 0.70 -2.35 -1.65
CA ASN A 404 -0.57 -1.75 -1.21
C ASN A 404 -0.46 -1.14 0.20
N TYR A 405 0.38 -1.73 1.05
CA TYR A 405 0.52 -1.38 2.45
C TYR A 405 1.82 -0.66 2.83
N TRP A 406 2.72 -0.36 1.88
CA TRP A 406 3.87 0.51 2.12
C TRP A 406 3.50 1.92 2.62
N PRO A 407 2.45 2.62 2.12
CA PRO A 407 2.09 3.93 2.67
C PRO A 407 1.39 3.86 4.04
N ALA A 408 0.89 2.69 4.48
CA ALA A 408 -0.01 2.58 5.64
C ALA A 408 0.56 3.19 6.93
N ALA A 409 1.76 2.80 7.35
CA ALA A 409 2.43 3.48 8.46
C ALA A 409 2.94 4.89 8.11
N PRO A 410 3.88 5.08 7.17
CA PRO A 410 4.60 6.34 7.03
C PRO A 410 3.70 7.52 6.61
N ALA A 411 2.59 7.27 5.92
CA ALA A 411 1.57 8.26 5.58
C ALA A 411 0.42 8.40 6.60
N ASN A 412 0.59 7.83 7.81
CA ASN A 412 -0.24 7.97 9.03
C ASN A 412 -1.63 7.32 8.99
N LEU A 413 -1.72 6.12 8.41
CA LEU A 413 -2.93 5.31 8.21
C LEU A 413 -2.78 3.91 8.86
N LEU A 414 -2.21 3.83 10.06
CA LEU A 414 -1.88 2.58 10.77
C LEU A 414 -3.07 1.61 10.91
N GLU A 415 -4.28 2.14 11.06
CA GLU A 415 -5.51 1.38 11.22
C GLU A 415 -5.89 0.58 9.96
N CYS A 416 -5.40 0.99 8.78
CA CYS A 416 -5.61 0.28 7.53
C CYS A 416 -4.85 -1.05 7.46
N TRP A 417 -3.89 -1.33 8.36
CA TRP A 417 -3.23 -2.64 8.44
C TRP A 417 -4.05 -3.73 9.13
N GLU A 418 -5.10 -3.42 9.91
CA GLU A 418 -5.82 -4.47 10.66
C GLU A 418 -6.43 -5.58 9.77
N PRO A 419 -6.94 -5.31 8.55
CA PRO A 419 -7.30 -6.36 7.58
C PRO A 419 -6.14 -7.25 7.12
N VAL A 420 -4.91 -6.73 7.01
CA VAL A 420 -3.71 -7.54 6.70
C VAL A 420 -3.38 -8.44 7.87
N PHE A 421 -3.55 -7.96 9.10
CA PHE A 421 -3.33 -8.79 10.26
C PHE A 421 -4.40 -9.88 10.40
N ALA A 422 -5.67 -9.61 10.11
CA ALA A 422 -6.71 -10.63 10.04
C ALA A 422 -6.38 -11.70 8.97
N LEU A 423 -5.98 -11.28 7.77
CA LEU A 423 -5.48 -12.18 6.72
C LEU A 423 -4.30 -13.03 7.20
N LEU A 424 -3.31 -12.45 7.88
CA LEU A 424 -2.16 -13.17 8.44
C LEU A 424 -2.52 -14.13 9.58
N ASP A 425 -3.42 -13.72 10.47
CA ASP A 425 -3.92 -14.53 11.58
C ASP A 425 -4.67 -15.77 11.03
N GLU A 426 -5.36 -15.66 9.87
CA GLU A 426 -6.01 -16.77 9.15
C GLU A 426 -5.05 -17.62 8.29
N LEU A 427 -4.13 -17.02 7.55
CA LEU A 427 -3.09 -17.73 6.79
C LEU A 427 -2.18 -18.57 7.71
N ALA A 428 -1.95 -18.10 8.93
CA ALA A 428 -1.24 -18.85 9.98
C ALA A 428 -2.03 -20.02 10.58
N VAL A 429 -3.28 -20.24 10.15
CA VAL A 429 -4.05 -21.47 10.35
C VAL A 429 -3.98 -22.32 9.08
N ALA A 430 -4.48 -21.82 7.95
CA ALA A 430 -4.57 -22.57 6.68
C ALA A 430 -3.19 -23.09 6.21
N GLY A 431 -2.17 -22.24 6.23
CA GLY A 431 -0.80 -22.56 5.79
C GLY A 431 -0.07 -23.61 6.64
N ARG A 432 -0.62 -23.99 7.81
CA ARG A 432 -0.14 -25.14 8.60
C ARG A 432 -0.44 -26.47 7.90
N SER A 433 -1.54 -26.54 7.16
CA SER A 433 -1.84 -27.69 6.33
C SER A 433 -0.79 -27.82 5.23
N THR A 434 -0.59 -26.77 4.43
CA THR A 434 0.39 -26.78 3.33
C THR A 434 1.81 -27.10 3.79
N ALA A 435 2.24 -26.57 4.95
CA ALA A 435 3.54 -26.88 5.56
C ALA A 435 3.70 -28.38 5.87
N ARG A 436 2.66 -29.02 6.40
CA ARG A 436 2.67 -30.45 6.75
C ARG A 436 2.46 -31.35 5.53
N THR A 437 1.42 -31.09 4.74
CA THR A 437 0.99 -31.90 3.60
C THR A 437 1.99 -31.90 2.44
N GLN A 438 2.63 -30.75 2.16
CA GLN A 438 3.55 -30.63 1.01
C GLN A 438 5.03 -30.61 1.42
N TYR A 439 5.39 -30.14 2.61
CA TYR A 439 6.79 -30.03 3.05
C TYR A 439 7.19 -30.95 4.20
N GLY A 440 6.23 -31.50 4.95
CA GLY A 440 6.51 -32.31 6.14
C GLY A 440 7.10 -31.50 7.30
N ALA A 441 6.85 -30.18 7.32
CA ALA A 441 7.37 -29.23 8.30
C ALA A 441 6.29 -28.80 9.30
N ASP A 442 6.70 -28.32 10.48
CA ASP A 442 5.84 -27.53 11.36
C ASP A 442 5.80 -26.05 10.90
N GLY A 443 5.21 -25.16 11.71
CA GLY A 443 4.98 -23.76 11.34
C GLY A 443 3.84 -23.60 10.31
N TRP A 444 3.93 -22.58 9.46
CA TRP A 444 3.01 -22.34 8.35
C TRP A 444 3.71 -21.70 7.13
N VAL A 445 3.15 -21.90 5.93
CA VAL A 445 3.67 -21.35 4.66
C VAL A 445 2.55 -20.75 3.82
N THR A 446 2.89 -19.78 2.97
CA THR A 446 2.01 -19.27 1.89
C THR A 446 2.89 -18.86 0.71
N HIS A 447 2.49 -19.26 -0.49
CA HIS A 447 3.25 -19.01 -1.73
C HIS A 447 2.97 -17.61 -2.31
N HIS A 448 3.24 -17.37 -3.60
CA HIS A 448 3.15 -16.03 -4.21
C HIS A 448 1.74 -15.39 -4.29
N ASN A 449 0.67 -16.12 -3.99
CA ASN A 449 -0.71 -15.71 -4.22
C ASN A 449 -1.65 -16.32 -3.16
N THR A 450 -2.67 -15.58 -2.74
CA THR A 450 -3.81 -16.07 -1.93
C THR A 450 -5.11 -15.34 -2.26
N ASP A 451 -6.24 -15.78 -1.72
CA ASP A 451 -7.60 -15.33 -2.04
C ASP A 451 -8.54 -15.28 -0.79
N ALA A 452 -9.84 -15.11 -1.01
CA ALA A 452 -10.85 -15.07 0.07
C ALA A 452 -11.01 -16.39 0.86
N TRP A 453 -10.55 -17.52 0.30
CA TRP A 453 -10.60 -18.84 0.93
C TRP A 453 -9.24 -19.27 1.49
N ARG A 454 -8.28 -18.33 1.52
CA ARG A 454 -6.93 -18.49 2.11
C ARG A 454 -6.13 -19.62 1.45
N GLY A 455 -6.26 -19.78 0.14
CA GLY A 455 -5.42 -20.70 -0.62
C GLY A 455 -3.93 -20.45 -0.39
N THR A 456 -3.23 -21.46 0.13
CA THR A 456 -1.84 -21.35 0.63
C THR A 456 -0.82 -22.16 -0.15
N ALA A 457 -1.25 -23.16 -0.91
CA ALA A 457 -0.45 -23.97 -1.83
C ALA A 457 0.06 -23.15 -3.05
N PRO A 458 1.09 -23.62 -3.78
CA PRO A 458 1.59 -22.93 -4.96
C PRO A 458 0.64 -23.11 -6.15
N VAL A 459 0.39 -22.05 -6.91
CA VAL A 459 -0.60 -22.02 -8.01
C VAL A 459 -0.02 -21.35 -9.26
N ASP A 460 -0.81 -21.29 -10.34
CA ASP A 460 -0.53 -20.71 -11.66
C ASP A 460 0.55 -21.44 -12.49
N GLY A 461 1.65 -21.89 -11.88
CA GLY A 461 2.69 -22.72 -12.50
C GLY A 461 4.03 -22.65 -11.77
N ALA A 462 4.88 -23.68 -11.87
CA ALA A 462 6.17 -23.75 -11.15
C ALA A 462 7.05 -22.49 -11.35
N PHE A 463 7.07 -21.94 -12.57
CA PHE A 463 7.88 -20.77 -12.94
C PHE A 463 7.62 -19.54 -12.06
N TRP A 464 6.38 -19.35 -11.60
CA TRP A 464 5.92 -18.20 -10.78
C TRP A 464 5.61 -18.61 -9.35
N GLY A 465 4.84 -19.68 -9.20
CA GLY A 465 4.22 -20.09 -7.95
C GLY A 465 5.11 -20.90 -7.01
N MET A 466 6.23 -21.45 -7.48
CA MET A 466 7.18 -22.16 -6.64
C MET A 466 8.07 -21.20 -5.84
N TRP A 467 7.43 -20.37 -5.02
CA TRP A 467 8.04 -19.34 -4.21
C TRP A 467 7.38 -19.32 -2.81
N PRO A 468 7.93 -20.04 -1.82
CA PRO A 468 7.27 -20.32 -0.54
C PRO A 468 7.38 -19.18 0.49
N MET A 469 7.40 -17.93 0.03
CA MET A 469 7.87 -16.76 0.80
C MET A 469 6.83 -15.65 0.98
N GLY A 470 5.63 -15.76 0.40
CA GLY A 470 4.61 -14.71 0.51
C GLY A 470 4.14 -14.52 1.95
N GLY A 471 3.88 -15.62 2.66
CA GLY A 471 3.59 -15.58 4.10
C GLY A 471 4.75 -14.97 4.92
N ALA A 472 5.99 -15.24 4.51
CA ALA A 472 7.18 -14.69 5.16
C ALA A 472 7.26 -13.16 4.99
N TRP A 473 7.13 -12.65 3.76
CA TRP A 473 7.16 -11.20 3.50
C TRP A 473 5.96 -10.51 4.17
N LEU A 474 4.74 -10.96 3.91
CA LEU A 474 3.54 -10.30 4.44
C LEU A 474 3.55 -10.23 5.97
N SER A 475 4.05 -11.26 6.66
CA SER A 475 4.17 -11.28 8.13
C SER A 475 5.02 -10.14 8.70
N MET A 476 5.96 -9.59 7.92
CA MET A 476 6.80 -8.45 8.33
C MET A 476 5.98 -7.19 8.63
N ALA A 477 4.74 -7.08 8.14
CA ALA A 477 3.81 -6.01 8.54
C ALA A 477 3.60 -5.96 10.07
N ILE A 478 3.60 -7.11 10.76
CA ILE A 478 3.46 -7.19 12.23
C ILE A 478 4.67 -6.53 12.91
N TRP A 479 5.88 -6.81 12.41
CA TRP A 479 7.12 -6.23 12.92
C TRP A 479 7.22 -4.73 12.60
N GLU A 480 6.90 -4.33 11.37
CA GLU A 480 6.93 -2.93 10.97
C GLU A 480 5.88 -2.10 11.74
N HIS A 481 4.67 -2.61 11.98
CA HIS A 481 3.72 -1.99 12.91
C HIS A 481 4.33 -1.77 14.29
N TYR A 482 4.99 -2.77 14.87
CA TYR A 482 5.72 -2.57 16.13
C TYR A 482 6.81 -1.48 16.01
N ARG A 483 7.58 -1.43 14.92
CA ARG A 483 8.61 -0.40 14.73
C ARG A 483 8.04 1.01 14.68
N TYR A 484 6.88 1.21 14.04
CA TYR A 484 6.21 2.52 13.95
C TYR A 484 5.39 2.91 15.18
N THR A 485 4.87 1.95 15.95
CA THR A 485 4.00 2.23 17.13
C THR A 485 4.70 2.06 18.49
N ARG A 486 5.73 1.21 18.55
CA ARG A 486 6.34 0.65 19.78
C ARG A 486 5.36 -0.17 20.65
N ASP A 487 4.22 -0.56 20.12
CA ASP A 487 3.18 -1.31 20.84
C ASP A 487 3.59 -2.77 21.08
N THR A 488 4.14 -3.04 22.27
CA THR A 488 4.50 -4.39 22.70
C THR A 488 3.29 -5.28 23.03
N ALA A 489 2.08 -4.73 23.20
CA ALA A 489 0.88 -5.52 23.47
C ALA A 489 0.37 -6.16 22.17
N LYS A 490 0.16 -5.36 21.11
CA LYS A 490 -0.16 -5.89 19.77
C LYS A 490 0.94 -6.81 19.24
N LEU A 491 2.21 -6.49 19.46
CA LEU A 491 3.31 -7.40 19.12
C LEU A 491 3.19 -8.73 19.87
N ARG A 492 2.85 -8.73 21.17
CA ARG A 492 2.70 -9.97 21.96
C ARG A 492 1.58 -10.87 21.42
N THR A 493 0.45 -10.28 21.02
CA THR A 493 -0.70 -11.02 20.45
C THR A 493 -0.35 -11.71 19.12
N ARG A 494 0.40 -11.03 18.23
CA ARG A 494 0.67 -11.52 16.86
C ARG A 494 2.07 -12.09 16.65
N TYR A 495 2.94 -12.06 17.66
CA TYR A 495 4.23 -12.75 17.65
C TYR A 495 4.14 -14.26 17.34
N PRO A 496 3.11 -15.03 17.76
CA PRO A 496 2.94 -16.43 17.35
C PRO A 496 2.84 -16.63 15.82
N VAL A 497 2.32 -15.65 15.06
CA VAL A 497 2.25 -15.70 13.60
C VAL A 497 3.64 -15.55 12.99
N LEU A 498 4.40 -14.53 13.41
CA LEU A 498 5.81 -14.34 13.04
C LEU A 498 6.66 -15.58 13.40
N LYS A 499 6.43 -16.14 14.60
CA LYS A 499 7.12 -17.35 15.06
C LYS A 499 6.82 -18.54 14.16
N GLY A 500 5.56 -18.80 13.86
CA GLY A 500 5.14 -19.92 13.01
C GLY A 500 5.68 -19.86 11.58
N ALA A 501 5.87 -18.66 11.02
CA ALA A 501 6.54 -18.52 9.73
C ALA A 501 8.03 -18.89 9.83
N ALA A 502 8.70 -18.52 10.92
CA ALA A 502 10.09 -18.91 11.15
C ALA A 502 10.26 -20.41 11.49
N GLU A 503 9.30 -21.02 12.20
CA GLU A 503 9.26 -22.46 12.48
C GLU A 503 9.32 -23.26 11.17
N PHE A 504 8.49 -22.92 10.18
CA PHE A 504 8.49 -23.56 8.87
C PHE A 504 9.87 -23.55 8.20
N PHE A 505 10.59 -22.43 8.22
CA PHE A 505 11.91 -22.35 7.58
C PHE A 505 13.03 -23.04 8.37
N LEU A 506 12.89 -23.28 9.68
CA LEU A 506 13.87 -24.11 10.39
C LEU A 506 13.85 -25.57 9.90
N ASP A 507 12.67 -26.07 9.52
CA ASP A 507 12.47 -27.42 8.97
C ASP A 507 12.68 -27.48 7.45
N ALA A 508 12.19 -26.48 6.71
CA ALA A 508 12.15 -26.49 5.24
C ALA A 508 13.46 -26.07 4.56
N LEU A 509 14.36 -25.37 5.26
CA LEU A 509 15.68 -25.00 4.73
C LEU A 509 16.61 -26.21 4.62
N VAL A 510 17.18 -26.42 3.43
CA VAL A 510 18.18 -27.46 3.19
C VAL A 510 19.59 -26.86 3.19
N THR A 511 20.60 -27.71 3.39
CA THR A 511 22.00 -27.28 3.21
C THR A 511 22.39 -27.44 1.74
N ASP A 512 22.84 -26.35 1.12
CA ASP A 512 23.38 -26.35 -0.24
C ASP A 512 24.64 -27.24 -0.31
N PRO A 513 24.70 -28.24 -1.22
CA PRO A 513 25.80 -29.19 -1.29
C PRO A 513 27.11 -28.58 -1.83
N THR A 514 27.05 -27.39 -2.45
CA THR A 514 28.20 -26.68 -3.02
C THR A 514 28.72 -25.60 -2.09
N THR A 515 27.83 -24.84 -1.42
CA THR A 515 28.20 -23.69 -0.60
C THR A 515 28.17 -23.96 0.91
N GLY A 516 27.50 -25.03 1.36
CA GLY A 516 27.29 -25.34 2.78
C GLY A 516 26.31 -24.39 3.52
N ALA A 517 25.74 -23.42 2.81
CA ALA A 517 24.76 -22.48 3.33
C ALA A 517 23.38 -23.13 3.52
N LEU A 518 22.54 -22.54 4.37
CA LEU A 518 21.11 -22.84 4.39
C LEU A 518 20.39 -22.08 3.29
N VAL A 519 19.59 -22.81 2.50
CA VAL A 519 18.90 -22.32 1.30
C VAL A 519 17.50 -22.92 1.18
N THR A 520 16.58 -22.17 0.58
CA THR A 520 15.33 -22.71 0.05
C THR A 520 15.63 -23.58 -1.17
N CYS A 521 14.92 -24.71 -1.31
CA CYS A 521 14.99 -25.55 -2.50
C CYS A 521 13.74 -26.44 -2.55
N PRO A 522 12.96 -26.43 -3.65
CA PRO A 522 13.00 -25.44 -4.75
C PRO A 522 12.63 -24.02 -4.29
N SER A 523 12.97 -23.01 -5.10
CA SER A 523 12.40 -21.66 -5.09
C SER A 523 12.60 -20.99 -6.47
N VAL A 524 12.14 -19.75 -6.66
CA VAL A 524 12.40 -18.90 -7.83
C VAL A 524 12.78 -17.48 -7.39
N SER A 525 13.39 -16.65 -8.26
CA SER A 525 13.35 -15.19 -8.06
C SER A 525 12.11 -14.66 -8.79
N PRO A 526 11.06 -14.16 -8.10
CA PRO A 526 9.87 -13.63 -8.76
C PRO A 526 10.27 -12.51 -9.74
N GLU A 527 9.96 -12.55 -11.03
CA GLU A 527 9.44 -13.69 -11.82
C GLU A 527 10.36 -13.91 -13.03
N ASN A 528 11.66 -13.98 -12.76
CA ASN A 528 12.73 -13.91 -13.73
C ASN A 528 13.38 -15.28 -13.98
N ALA A 529 13.77 -15.54 -15.22
CA ALA A 529 14.54 -16.72 -15.59
C ALA A 529 16.05 -16.44 -15.54
N HIS A 530 16.83 -17.39 -15.04
CA HIS A 530 18.30 -17.38 -15.16
C HIS A 530 18.80 -18.00 -16.46
N HIS A 531 18.00 -18.89 -17.08
CA HIS A 531 18.33 -19.60 -18.32
C HIS A 531 17.07 -19.78 -19.18
N ASP A 532 17.24 -19.93 -20.49
CA ASP A 532 16.13 -20.27 -21.40
C ASP A 532 15.61 -21.71 -21.18
N GLY A 533 14.31 -21.90 -21.43
CA GLY A 533 13.66 -23.22 -21.42
C GLY A 533 12.87 -23.54 -20.15
N GLY A 534 12.35 -24.78 -20.09
CA GLY A 534 11.51 -25.27 -19.00
C GLY A 534 12.24 -25.25 -17.65
N GLY A 535 11.56 -24.76 -16.62
CA GLY A 535 12.11 -24.59 -15.27
C GLY A 535 13.17 -23.51 -15.17
N GLY A 536 13.37 -22.66 -16.17
CA GLY A 536 14.45 -21.67 -16.26
C GLY A 536 14.50 -20.60 -15.15
N SER A 537 13.53 -20.56 -14.21
CA SER A 537 13.55 -19.74 -12.98
C SER A 537 13.81 -20.54 -11.69
N LEU A 538 13.74 -21.87 -11.73
CA LEU A 538 13.85 -22.77 -10.56
C LEU A 538 15.29 -22.86 -10.06
N CYS A 539 15.50 -22.45 -8.82
CA CYS A 539 16.81 -22.34 -8.21
C CYS A 539 16.80 -22.75 -6.73
N ALA A 540 17.98 -22.71 -6.10
CA ALA A 540 18.14 -22.89 -4.66
C ALA A 540 18.69 -21.60 -4.03
N GLY A 541 17.98 -21.06 -3.04
CA GLY A 541 18.37 -19.87 -2.27
C GLY A 541 18.62 -18.59 -3.09
N PRO A 542 17.67 -18.13 -3.93
CA PRO A 542 17.79 -16.84 -4.61
C PRO A 542 17.97 -15.69 -3.60
N THR A 543 18.60 -14.59 -4.02
CA THR A 543 19.03 -13.53 -3.09
C THR A 543 17.86 -12.95 -2.29
N MET A 544 16.67 -12.80 -2.90
CA MET A 544 15.44 -12.35 -2.25
C MET A 544 15.08 -13.20 -1.02
N ASP A 545 15.01 -14.52 -1.18
CA ASP A 545 14.70 -15.47 -0.09
C ASP A 545 15.68 -15.31 1.08
N THR A 546 16.99 -15.19 0.78
CA THR A 546 18.00 -15.01 1.83
C THR A 546 17.87 -13.67 2.56
N GLN A 547 17.38 -12.62 1.90
CA GLN A 547 17.09 -11.33 2.52
C GLN A 547 15.82 -11.40 3.37
N LEU A 548 14.73 -11.97 2.84
CA LEU A 548 13.48 -12.18 3.59
C LEU A 548 13.69 -12.98 4.88
N LEU A 549 14.45 -14.08 4.81
CA LEU A 549 14.78 -14.90 5.99
C LEU A 549 15.68 -14.18 6.99
N ARG A 550 16.58 -13.28 6.54
CA ARG A 550 17.35 -12.41 7.45
C ARG A 550 16.49 -11.41 8.21
N ASP A 551 15.40 -10.95 7.61
CA ASP A 551 14.46 -10.04 8.25
C ASP A 551 13.48 -10.80 9.15
N LEU A 552 12.90 -11.91 8.70
CA LEU A 552 11.99 -12.76 9.50
C LEU A 552 12.69 -13.31 10.76
N PHE A 553 13.82 -13.99 10.61
CA PHE A 553 14.58 -14.50 11.78
C PHE A 553 15.11 -13.35 12.66
N GLY A 554 15.40 -12.18 12.08
CA GLY A 554 15.81 -10.99 12.82
C GLY A 554 14.67 -10.36 13.64
N ALA A 555 13.46 -10.30 13.06
CA ALA A 555 12.25 -9.78 13.68
C ALA A 555 11.75 -10.71 14.79
N VAL A 556 11.70 -12.02 14.53
CA VAL A 556 11.36 -13.04 15.54
C VAL A 556 12.33 -12.97 16.72
N ALA A 557 13.63 -12.94 16.47
CA ALA A 557 14.62 -12.84 17.56
C ALA A 557 14.47 -11.54 18.36
N SER A 558 14.29 -10.41 17.68
CA SER A 558 14.09 -9.11 18.31
C SER A 558 12.79 -9.05 19.12
N ALA A 559 11.71 -9.64 18.61
CA ALA A 559 10.43 -9.72 19.30
C ALA A 559 10.51 -10.63 20.53
N ALA A 560 11.18 -11.79 20.44
CA ALA A 560 11.41 -12.69 21.57
C ALA A 560 12.12 -11.97 22.73
N ASP A 561 13.21 -11.24 22.43
CA ASP A 561 13.94 -10.42 23.42
C ASP A 561 13.07 -9.29 24.01
N LEU A 562 12.33 -8.54 23.16
CA LEU A 562 11.47 -7.44 23.60
C LEU A 562 10.27 -7.89 24.43
N LEU A 563 9.77 -9.11 24.19
CA LEU A 563 8.62 -9.69 24.88
C LEU A 563 9.03 -10.51 26.12
N GLY A 564 10.32 -10.83 26.27
CA GLY A 564 10.86 -11.64 27.36
C GLY A 564 10.49 -13.13 27.26
N THR A 565 10.48 -13.70 26.04
CA THR A 565 10.00 -15.06 25.76
C THR A 565 10.95 -15.83 24.83
N ASP A 566 10.73 -17.14 24.65
CA ASP A 566 11.28 -17.97 23.58
C ASP A 566 12.81 -17.93 23.36
N ALA A 567 13.61 -17.66 24.41
CA ALA A 567 15.06 -17.50 24.29
C ALA A 567 15.79 -18.66 23.57
N ALA A 568 15.35 -19.90 23.73
CA ALA A 568 15.91 -21.04 23.01
C ALA A 568 15.59 -21.03 21.50
N PHE A 569 14.38 -20.61 21.13
CA PHE A 569 13.95 -20.49 19.73
C PHE A 569 14.59 -19.28 19.05
N ARG A 570 14.72 -18.15 19.77
CA ARG A 570 15.56 -17.01 19.37
C ARG A 570 16.97 -17.46 18.98
N ASP A 571 17.60 -18.29 19.82
CA ASP A 571 18.97 -18.75 19.58
C ASP A 571 19.04 -19.72 18.38
N GLN A 572 18.01 -20.55 18.16
CA GLN A 572 17.87 -21.37 16.95
C GLN A 572 17.73 -20.53 15.67
N VAL A 573 16.82 -19.55 15.62
CA VAL A 573 16.65 -18.70 14.41
C VAL A 573 17.87 -17.82 14.16
N LEU A 574 18.58 -17.36 15.20
CA LEU A 574 19.85 -16.65 15.04
C LEU A 574 20.97 -17.55 14.49
N ALA A 575 21.04 -18.81 14.93
CA ALA A 575 21.99 -19.79 14.39
C ALA A 575 21.68 -20.14 12.91
N ALA A 576 20.41 -20.31 12.55
CA ALA A 576 19.99 -20.51 11.16
C ALA A 576 20.28 -19.28 10.29
N ARG A 577 19.95 -18.08 10.77
CA ARG A 577 20.25 -16.78 10.14
C ARG A 577 21.73 -16.58 9.84
N GLY A 578 22.61 -17.06 10.74
CA GLY A 578 24.06 -17.05 10.56
C GLY A 578 24.59 -18.00 9.47
N ARG A 579 23.75 -18.92 8.96
CA ARG A 579 24.09 -19.88 7.90
C ARG A 579 23.47 -19.56 6.53
N LEU A 580 22.63 -18.52 6.41
CA LEU A 580 21.97 -18.13 5.15
C LEU A 580 22.98 -17.61 4.11
N ALA A 581 22.89 -18.10 2.87
CA ALA A 581 23.82 -17.78 1.78
C ALA A 581 23.99 -16.26 1.59
N PRO A 582 25.21 -15.70 1.67
CA PRO A 582 25.44 -14.25 1.72
C PRO A 582 25.05 -13.55 0.41
N MET A 583 24.65 -12.27 0.52
CA MET A 583 24.56 -11.38 -0.63
C MET A 583 25.95 -11.23 -1.29
N LYS A 584 25.99 -11.26 -2.63
CA LYS A 584 27.21 -11.23 -3.43
C LYS A 584 27.17 -10.10 -4.47
N ILE A 585 28.34 -9.61 -4.83
CA ILE A 585 28.55 -8.69 -5.96
C ILE A 585 29.13 -9.51 -7.10
N GLY A 586 28.49 -9.44 -8.28
CA GLY A 586 28.86 -10.22 -9.45
C GLY A 586 29.89 -9.56 -10.36
N ALA A 587 30.31 -10.26 -11.42
CA ALA A 587 31.39 -9.81 -12.30
C ALA A 587 31.09 -8.51 -13.06
N ARG A 588 29.82 -8.09 -13.17
CA ARG A 588 29.42 -6.79 -13.75
C ARG A 588 29.24 -5.69 -12.70
N GLY A 589 29.63 -5.93 -11.45
CA GLY A 589 29.45 -5.02 -10.32
C GLY A 589 27.99 -4.89 -9.85
N GLN A 590 27.11 -5.80 -10.27
CA GLN A 590 25.70 -5.88 -9.87
C GLN A 590 25.54 -6.64 -8.55
N LEU A 591 24.44 -6.44 -7.83
CA LEU A 591 24.05 -7.38 -6.77
C LEU A 591 23.47 -8.63 -7.44
N GLN A 592 23.98 -9.82 -7.10
CA GLN A 592 23.53 -11.07 -7.76
C GLN A 592 22.09 -11.42 -7.38
N GLU A 593 21.28 -11.78 -8.38
CA GLU A 593 19.90 -12.24 -8.21
C GLU A 593 19.81 -13.67 -7.66
N TRP A 594 20.77 -14.52 -8.03
CA TRP A 594 20.88 -15.91 -7.59
C TRP A 594 22.19 -16.15 -6.81
N GLN A 595 22.40 -17.36 -6.27
CA GLN A 595 23.68 -17.68 -5.61
C GLN A 595 24.87 -17.73 -6.59
N GLN A 596 24.59 -17.91 -7.87
CA GLN A 596 25.52 -17.99 -8.99
C GLN A 596 25.44 -16.69 -9.81
N ASP A 597 26.52 -16.34 -10.53
CA ASP A 597 26.62 -15.10 -11.34
C ASP A 597 25.84 -15.19 -12.67
N TRP A 598 24.62 -15.73 -12.63
CA TRP A 598 23.76 -15.95 -13.80
C TRP A 598 23.10 -14.66 -14.33
N ASP A 599 23.21 -13.54 -13.61
CA ASP A 599 22.61 -12.24 -14.01
C ASP A 599 23.00 -11.80 -15.42
N ALA A 600 24.17 -12.22 -15.92
CA ALA A 600 24.64 -11.89 -17.26
C ALA A 600 24.10 -12.80 -18.38
N GLY A 601 23.59 -13.98 -18.04
CA GLY A 601 22.99 -14.95 -18.96
C GLY A 601 21.45 -14.97 -18.94
N ALA A 602 20.83 -14.41 -17.91
CA ALA A 602 19.38 -14.32 -17.75
C ALA A 602 18.68 -13.73 -19.00
N PRO A 603 17.68 -14.39 -19.61
CA PRO A 603 17.06 -13.94 -20.86
C PRO A 603 16.46 -12.52 -20.79
N GLU A 604 15.83 -12.15 -19.68
CA GLU A 604 15.21 -10.83 -19.50
C GLU A 604 16.07 -9.90 -18.61
N GLN A 605 17.12 -9.31 -19.19
CA GLN A 605 18.03 -8.41 -18.47
C GLN A 605 17.33 -7.22 -17.79
N GLN A 606 16.30 -6.67 -18.45
CA GLN A 606 15.52 -5.49 -18.00
C GLN A 606 14.21 -5.88 -17.30
N HIS A 607 14.15 -7.08 -16.70
CA HIS A 607 12.94 -7.65 -16.14
C HIS A 607 12.19 -6.74 -15.15
N ARG A 608 10.86 -6.79 -15.21
CA ARG A 608 9.96 -5.91 -14.44
C ARG A 608 10.12 -6.04 -12.91
N HIS A 609 10.40 -7.24 -12.38
CA HIS A 609 10.77 -7.42 -10.98
C HIS A 609 12.26 -7.12 -10.74
N VAL A 610 12.56 -6.59 -9.56
CA VAL A 610 13.93 -6.43 -9.05
C VAL A 610 14.04 -7.05 -7.65
N SER A 611 13.51 -8.26 -7.53
CA SER A 611 13.22 -8.96 -6.26
C SER A 611 14.43 -9.13 -5.35
N HIS A 612 15.62 -9.33 -5.91
CA HIS A 612 16.89 -9.38 -5.16
C HIS A 612 17.31 -8.03 -4.55
N LEU A 613 16.61 -6.93 -4.84
CA LEU A 613 16.76 -5.64 -4.15
C LEU A 613 15.72 -5.41 -3.04
N TYR A 614 14.91 -6.41 -2.65
CA TYR A 614 14.07 -6.34 -1.44
C TYR A 614 14.84 -5.76 -0.23
N GLY A 615 16.11 -6.17 -0.08
CA GLY A 615 17.08 -5.69 0.92
C GLY A 615 17.36 -4.18 0.93
N LEU A 616 17.11 -3.47 -0.18
CA LEU A 616 17.19 -2.01 -0.32
C LEU A 616 15.84 -1.33 -0.06
N HIS A 617 14.74 -1.90 -0.57
CA HIS A 617 13.36 -1.50 -0.28
C HIS A 617 12.39 -2.67 -0.49
N PRO A 618 11.47 -2.97 0.44
CA PRO A 618 11.13 -2.21 1.66
C PRO A 618 12.07 -2.42 2.86
N SER A 619 12.94 -3.44 2.84
CA SER A 619 13.87 -3.83 3.92
C SER A 619 14.89 -2.73 4.28
N ASN A 620 15.80 -3.03 5.22
CA ASN A 620 16.85 -2.13 5.70
C ASN A 620 18.26 -2.75 5.69
N GLN A 621 18.48 -3.82 4.92
CA GLN A 621 19.75 -4.53 4.85
C GLN A 621 20.81 -3.79 4.02
N ILE A 622 20.41 -3.12 2.94
CA ILE A 622 21.31 -2.39 2.04
C ILE A 622 21.21 -0.89 2.32
N SER A 623 22.33 -0.24 2.64
CA SER A 623 22.39 1.21 2.89
C SER A 623 23.77 1.81 2.66
N ARG A 624 23.81 3.10 2.28
CA ARG A 624 25.03 3.87 2.00
C ARG A 624 26.05 3.87 3.14
N THR A 625 25.58 3.81 4.38
CA THR A 625 26.40 3.97 5.60
C THR A 625 26.77 2.64 6.27
N ARG A 626 25.94 1.59 6.15
CA ARG A 626 26.23 0.28 6.77
C ARG A 626 26.80 -0.76 5.80
N THR A 627 26.51 -0.63 4.49
CA THR A 627 26.89 -1.61 3.46
C THR A 627 27.22 -0.91 2.13
N PRO A 628 28.25 -0.03 2.08
CA PRO A 628 28.51 0.82 0.93
C PRO A 628 28.71 0.05 -0.39
N ASP A 629 29.35 -1.11 -0.34
CA ASP A 629 29.63 -1.92 -1.54
C ASP A 629 28.35 -2.56 -2.11
N LEU A 630 27.47 -3.10 -1.24
CA LEU A 630 26.17 -3.62 -1.64
C LEU A 630 25.22 -2.52 -2.11
N PHE A 631 25.37 -1.30 -1.58
CA PHE A 631 24.61 -0.12 -2.01
C PHE A 631 25.04 0.35 -3.41
N ALA A 632 26.34 0.35 -3.69
CA ALA A 632 26.86 0.57 -5.04
C ALA A 632 26.42 -0.55 -6.01
N ALA A 633 26.45 -1.81 -5.58
CA ALA A 633 26.00 -2.94 -6.38
C ALA A 633 24.49 -2.89 -6.69
N ALA A 634 23.66 -2.50 -5.73
CA ALA A 634 22.23 -2.27 -5.93
C ALA A 634 21.95 -1.12 -6.92
N ARG A 635 22.73 -0.03 -6.87
CA ARG A 635 22.69 1.02 -7.89
C ARG A 635 23.04 0.48 -9.27
N THR A 636 24.10 -0.32 -9.40
CA THR A 636 24.48 -0.97 -10.66
C THR A 636 23.37 -1.87 -11.19
N THR A 637 22.72 -2.67 -10.34
CA THR A 637 21.54 -3.47 -10.69
C THR A 637 20.42 -2.61 -11.28
N LEU A 638 20.06 -1.48 -10.66
CA LEU A 638 19.00 -0.61 -11.19
C LEU A 638 19.37 0.03 -12.53
N VAL A 639 20.64 0.41 -12.72
CA VAL A 639 21.13 0.91 -14.02
C VAL A 639 21.05 -0.18 -15.10
N GLN A 640 21.34 -1.44 -14.77
CA GLN A 640 21.22 -2.57 -15.70
C GLN A 640 19.76 -2.94 -16.01
N ARG A 641 18.87 -2.92 -15.00
CA ARG A 641 17.43 -3.13 -15.15
C ARG A 641 16.73 -2.01 -15.92
N GLY A 642 17.26 -0.79 -15.87
CA GLY A 642 16.72 0.39 -16.54
C GLY A 642 15.42 0.92 -15.94
N ASP A 643 14.95 2.04 -16.50
CA ASP A 643 13.81 2.80 -15.98
C ASP A 643 12.44 2.26 -16.42
N ALA A 644 12.37 1.50 -17.52
CA ALA A 644 11.09 1.02 -18.05
C ALA A 644 10.41 0.00 -17.10
N GLY A 645 9.08 -0.10 -17.18
CA GLY A 645 8.33 -1.06 -16.37
C GLY A 645 6.81 -0.95 -16.54
N THR A 646 6.11 -1.82 -15.82
CA THR A 646 4.68 -1.68 -15.45
C THR A 646 4.52 -0.58 -14.40
N GLY A 647 3.29 -0.14 -14.10
CA GLY A 647 3.03 0.87 -13.08
C GLY A 647 3.66 0.56 -11.70
N TRP A 648 3.38 -0.63 -11.13
CA TRP A 648 4.06 -1.09 -9.91
C TRP A 648 5.59 -1.19 -10.03
N SER A 649 6.13 -1.55 -11.19
CA SER A 649 7.59 -1.68 -11.39
C SER A 649 8.25 -0.30 -11.37
N LEU A 650 7.63 0.70 -12.01
CA LEU A 650 8.01 2.11 -11.90
C LEU A 650 7.90 2.57 -10.43
N ALA A 651 6.79 2.29 -9.76
CA ALA A 651 6.56 2.66 -8.36
C ALA A 651 7.59 2.06 -7.38
N TRP A 652 7.98 0.79 -7.55
CA TRP A 652 9.07 0.19 -6.77
C TRP A 652 10.42 0.87 -7.08
N LYS A 653 10.68 1.19 -8.35
CA LYS A 653 11.89 1.93 -8.76
C LYS A 653 11.93 3.35 -8.19
N ILE A 654 10.82 4.08 -8.06
CA ILE A 654 10.75 5.36 -7.32
C ILE A 654 11.30 5.16 -5.90
N ASN A 655 10.78 4.16 -5.17
CA ASN A 655 11.23 3.84 -3.81
C ASN A 655 12.71 3.42 -3.75
N PHE A 656 13.19 2.62 -4.70
CA PHE A 656 14.60 2.23 -4.77
C PHE A 656 15.54 3.43 -4.96
N TRP A 657 15.27 4.32 -5.92
CA TRP A 657 16.11 5.50 -6.16
C TRP A 657 16.02 6.52 -5.03
N ALA A 658 14.88 6.60 -4.32
CA ALA A 658 14.76 7.35 -3.07
C ALA A 658 15.66 6.78 -1.95
N ARG A 659 15.71 5.45 -1.80
CA ARG A 659 16.65 4.78 -0.88
C ARG A 659 18.11 4.94 -1.28
N LEU A 660 18.40 5.07 -2.58
CA LEU A 660 19.74 5.43 -3.10
C LEU A 660 20.10 6.91 -2.96
N GLN A 661 19.20 7.76 -2.48
CA GLN A 661 19.41 9.20 -2.29
C GLN A 661 19.56 9.98 -3.62
N GLU A 662 18.98 9.45 -4.70
CA GLU A 662 18.95 10.03 -6.05
C GLU A 662 17.52 10.49 -6.39
N GLY A 663 17.13 11.59 -5.74
CA GLY A 663 15.79 12.18 -5.83
C GLY A 663 15.42 12.70 -7.23
N ASP A 664 16.40 13.08 -8.04
CA ASP A 664 16.24 13.43 -9.45
C ASP A 664 15.83 12.21 -10.29
N ARG A 665 16.49 11.07 -10.11
CA ARG A 665 16.15 9.82 -10.81
C ARG A 665 14.82 9.25 -10.35
N SER A 666 14.51 9.39 -9.05
CA SER A 666 13.22 9.00 -8.48
C SER A 666 12.07 9.91 -8.97
N TYR A 667 12.28 11.22 -9.10
CA TYR A 667 11.32 12.16 -9.69
C TYR A 667 11.07 11.89 -11.18
N LYS A 668 12.12 11.55 -11.95
CA LYS A 668 11.96 11.11 -13.33
C LYS A 668 10.98 9.93 -13.43
N LEU A 669 11.11 8.92 -12.56
CA LEU A 669 10.24 7.75 -12.58
C LEU A 669 8.79 8.05 -12.18
N LEU A 670 8.54 9.06 -11.32
CA LEU A 670 7.18 9.57 -11.12
C LEU A 670 6.65 10.30 -12.37
N THR A 671 7.53 10.94 -13.13
CA THR A 671 7.20 11.55 -14.43
C THR A 671 6.90 10.51 -15.52
N ASP A 672 7.62 9.38 -15.51
CA ASP A 672 7.35 8.23 -16.39
C ASP A 672 6.07 7.46 -15.97
N LEU A 673 5.61 7.63 -14.72
CA LEU A 673 4.37 7.04 -14.19
C LEU A 673 3.14 7.90 -14.50
N LEU A 674 3.25 9.22 -14.36
CA LEU A 674 2.18 10.19 -14.58
C LEU A 674 2.02 10.55 -16.07
N THR A 675 1.85 9.54 -16.91
CA THR A 675 1.49 9.66 -18.34
C THR A 675 0.23 8.85 -18.64
N PRO A 676 -0.53 9.13 -19.72
CA PRO A 676 -1.75 8.38 -20.07
C PRO A 676 -1.54 6.87 -20.29
N GLU A 677 -0.31 6.43 -20.58
CA GLU A 677 0.08 5.03 -20.75
C GLU A 677 0.32 4.29 -19.42
N ARG A 678 0.39 5.01 -18.30
CA ARG A 678 0.71 4.49 -16.95
C ARG A 678 -0.21 4.99 -15.83
N THR A 679 -0.97 6.05 -16.07
CA THR A 679 -1.97 6.63 -15.18
C THR A 679 -3.25 6.91 -15.97
N ALA A 680 -4.36 6.29 -15.55
CA ALA A 680 -5.68 6.45 -16.14
C ALA A 680 -6.26 7.88 -15.93
N PRO A 681 -7.31 8.29 -16.66
CA PRO A 681 -7.96 9.59 -16.46
C PRO A 681 -8.42 9.82 -15.00
N ASN A 682 -8.85 8.77 -14.29
CA ASN A 682 -9.21 8.80 -12.87
C ASN A 682 -8.03 8.63 -11.89
N LEU A 683 -6.79 8.85 -12.35
CA LEU A 683 -5.53 8.63 -11.62
C LEU A 683 -5.22 7.20 -11.15
N PHE A 684 -5.99 6.18 -11.54
CA PHE A 684 -5.61 4.78 -11.31
C PHE A 684 -4.30 4.43 -12.02
N ASP A 685 -3.42 3.68 -11.35
CA ASP A 685 -2.21 3.13 -11.95
C ASP A 685 -2.53 2.07 -13.01
N LEU A 686 -1.69 2.00 -14.06
CA LEU A 686 -1.84 1.04 -15.14
C LEU A 686 -0.59 0.17 -15.24
N HIS A 687 -0.78 -1.13 -14.99
CA HIS A 687 0.18 -2.17 -15.33
C HIS A 687 0.61 -2.10 -16.81
N PRO A 688 -0.27 -1.84 -17.82
CA PRO A 688 -1.74 -2.00 -17.84
C PRO A 688 -2.14 -3.49 -17.77
N PRO A 689 -3.42 -3.83 -17.44
CA PRO A 689 -4.56 -2.96 -17.11
C PRO A 689 -4.47 -2.36 -15.69
N PHE A 690 -5.57 -1.81 -15.14
CA PHE A 690 -5.60 -1.26 -13.77
C PHE A 690 -5.14 -2.29 -12.74
N GLN A 691 -4.11 -1.90 -11.99
CA GLN A 691 -3.68 -2.49 -10.72
C GLN A 691 -3.47 -1.32 -9.75
N ILE A 692 -3.78 -1.49 -8.47
CA ILE A 692 -3.77 -0.39 -7.50
C ILE A 692 -2.41 -0.20 -6.81
N ASP A 693 -1.57 -1.24 -6.86
CA ASP A 693 -0.24 -1.32 -6.27
C ASP A 693 0.65 -0.13 -6.63
N GLY A 694 0.73 0.26 -7.91
CA GLY A 694 1.55 1.39 -8.33
C GLY A 694 1.12 2.75 -7.75
N ASN A 695 -0.18 2.96 -7.48
CA ASN A 695 -0.65 4.16 -6.77
C ASN A 695 -0.11 4.20 -5.33
N PHE A 696 -0.16 3.08 -4.62
CA PHE A 696 0.31 2.95 -3.25
C PHE A 696 1.84 3.01 -3.16
N GLY A 697 2.55 2.35 -4.09
CA GLY A 697 3.99 2.38 -4.20
C GLY A 697 4.52 3.79 -4.48
N ALA A 698 3.92 4.55 -5.39
CA ALA A 698 4.34 5.92 -5.65
C ALA A 698 4.06 6.87 -4.46
N CYS A 699 2.96 6.67 -3.74
CA CYS A 699 2.69 7.38 -2.47
C CYS A 699 3.77 7.08 -1.41
N ALA A 700 4.20 5.82 -1.27
CA ALA A 700 5.35 5.46 -0.44
C ALA A 700 6.66 6.10 -0.95
N GLY A 701 6.87 6.15 -2.27
CA GLY A 701 8.05 6.74 -2.90
C GLY A 701 8.21 8.24 -2.62
N VAL A 702 7.13 9.00 -2.75
CA VAL A 702 7.09 10.42 -2.36
C VAL A 702 7.36 10.59 -0.86
N THR A 703 6.94 9.64 -0.02
CA THR A 703 7.26 9.68 1.42
C THR A 703 8.76 9.42 1.67
N GLU A 704 9.34 8.45 0.97
CA GLU A 704 10.76 8.08 1.04
C GLU A 704 11.71 9.18 0.50
N TRP A 705 11.23 10.17 -0.27
CA TRP A 705 11.95 11.41 -0.59
C TRP A 705 12.15 12.33 0.62
N LEU A 706 11.14 12.37 1.50
CA LEU A 706 10.97 13.38 2.54
C LEU A 706 11.42 12.88 3.92
N LEU A 707 11.23 11.59 4.20
CA LEU A 707 11.51 10.99 5.49
C LEU A 707 11.91 9.51 5.38
N GLN A 708 13.13 9.19 5.78
CA GLN A 708 13.61 7.81 5.96
C GLN A 708 13.79 7.51 7.46
N SER A 709 13.47 6.27 7.86
CA SER A 709 13.43 5.86 9.28
C SER A 709 13.97 4.45 9.56
N GLN A 710 14.39 3.74 8.51
CA GLN A 710 14.61 2.29 8.52
C GLN A 710 15.85 1.81 9.30
N HIS A 711 16.76 2.71 9.70
CA HIS A 711 18.00 2.38 10.43
C HIS A 711 18.03 2.91 11.87
N ASP A 712 16.84 3.09 12.48
CA ASP A 712 16.66 3.62 13.84
C ASP A 712 17.34 5.02 13.98
N GLU A 713 17.17 5.80 12.92
CA GLU A 713 17.52 7.21 12.79
C GLU A 713 16.48 7.86 11.88
N LEU A 714 16.15 9.12 12.13
CA LEU A 714 15.27 9.95 11.32
C LEU A 714 16.15 10.71 10.32
N HIS A 715 16.11 10.30 9.05
CA HIS A 715 16.82 10.98 7.98
C HIS A 715 15.82 11.88 7.25
N LEU A 716 16.01 13.20 7.38
CA LEU A 716 15.11 14.21 6.82
C LEU A 716 15.57 14.66 5.44
N LEU A 717 14.63 14.75 4.49
CA LEU A 717 14.86 15.09 3.09
C LEU A 717 15.97 14.24 2.41
N PRO A 718 15.98 12.90 2.62
CA PRO A 718 17.05 12.01 2.15
C PRO A 718 17.21 11.98 0.62
N ALA A 719 16.14 12.25 -0.13
CA ALA A 719 16.10 12.20 -1.59
C ALA A 719 15.12 13.24 -2.16
N LEU A 720 15.09 14.45 -1.58
CA LEU A 720 14.25 15.55 -2.07
C LEU A 720 14.60 15.88 -3.55
N PRO A 721 13.65 15.84 -4.49
CA PRO A 721 13.92 16.21 -5.87
C PRO A 721 14.31 17.69 -6.05
N PRO A 722 15.30 18.02 -6.89
CA PRO A 722 15.71 19.40 -7.13
C PRO A 722 14.61 20.25 -7.80
N ASN A 723 13.64 19.59 -8.45
CA ASN A 723 12.45 20.19 -9.04
C ASN A 723 11.45 20.74 -8.00
N LEU A 724 11.58 20.37 -6.72
CA LEU A 724 10.70 20.77 -5.62
C LEU A 724 11.48 21.59 -4.58
N PRO A 725 11.99 22.79 -4.93
CA PRO A 725 12.92 23.54 -4.09
C PRO A 725 12.32 24.05 -2.79
N ASP A 726 11.00 24.24 -2.73
CA ASP A 726 10.28 24.80 -1.60
C ASP A 726 9.05 23.93 -1.29
N GLY A 727 8.69 23.78 -0.02
CA GLY A 727 7.52 22.99 0.36
C GLY A 727 7.46 22.61 1.84
N SER A 728 6.42 21.87 2.21
CA SER A 728 6.31 21.24 3.53
C SER A 728 5.47 19.97 3.51
N VAL A 729 5.75 19.06 4.44
CA VAL A 729 4.92 17.90 4.76
C VAL A 729 4.66 17.86 6.26
N ARG A 730 3.49 17.39 6.68
CA ARG A 730 3.09 17.31 8.09
C ARG A 730 2.53 15.94 8.42
N GLY A 731 2.72 15.52 9.66
CA GLY A 731 2.09 14.31 10.22
C GLY A 731 2.59 12.97 9.66
N LEU A 732 3.74 12.91 8.97
CA LEU A 732 4.34 11.64 8.58
C LEU A 732 4.74 10.84 9.81
N LEU A 733 4.65 9.51 9.76
CA LEU A 733 5.16 8.65 10.84
C LEU A 733 6.56 8.14 10.56
N ALA A 734 7.32 7.94 11.63
CA ALA A 734 8.61 7.30 11.60
C ALA A 734 8.77 6.21 12.66
N ARG A 735 9.57 5.21 12.31
CA ARG A 735 10.00 4.14 13.21
C ARG A 735 10.68 4.71 14.45
N GLY A 736 10.46 4.06 15.59
CA GLY A 736 10.75 4.60 16.92
C GLY A 736 9.53 5.21 17.61
N GLY A 737 8.42 5.45 16.89
CA GLY A 737 7.19 6.02 17.45
C GLY A 737 7.18 7.54 17.40
N PHE A 738 7.51 8.13 16.25
CA PHE A 738 7.51 9.58 16.03
C PHE A 738 6.49 9.98 14.97
N GLU A 739 5.85 11.13 15.18
CA GLU A 739 5.19 11.91 14.15
C GLU A 739 6.09 13.09 13.77
N VAL A 740 6.19 13.39 12.48
CA VAL A 740 7.22 14.24 11.89
C VAL A 740 6.58 15.23 10.91
N ASP A 741 6.79 16.52 11.18
CA ASP A 741 6.58 17.60 10.22
C ASP A 741 7.95 18.04 9.66
N VAL A 742 8.03 18.36 8.37
CA VAL A 742 9.24 18.85 7.70
C VAL A 742 8.86 19.99 6.75
N SER A 743 9.64 21.06 6.75
CA SER A 743 9.54 22.16 5.78
C SER A 743 10.90 22.48 5.20
N TRP A 744 10.93 22.92 3.95
CA TRP A 744 12.16 23.19 3.21
C TRP A 744 12.03 24.40 2.30
N THR A 745 13.17 25.00 1.99
CA THR A 745 13.28 26.22 1.18
C THR A 745 14.62 26.22 0.44
N GLY A 746 14.63 26.54 -0.85
CA GLY A 746 15.85 26.49 -1.69
C GLY A 746 16.56 25.12 -1.69
N GLY A 747 15.80 24.03 -1.68
CA GLY A 747 16.30 22.65 -1.65
C GLY A 747 16.89 22.21 -0.30
N ALA A 748 16.61 22.92 0.80
CA ALA A 748 17.18 22.62 2.11
C ALA A 748 16.18 22.77 3.27
N LEU A 749 16.33 21.91 4.28
CA LEU A 749 15.55 21.92 5.53
C LEU A 749 15.51 23.31 6.20
N SER A 750 14.30 23.82 6.45
CA SER A 750 14.07 25.13 7.09
C SER A 750 13.42 25.02 8.49
N GLU A 751 12.58 24.00 8.73
CA GLU A 751 12.22 23.51 10.07
C GLU A 751 11.78 22.04 9.97
N ALA A 752 12.08 21.22 10.98
CA ALA A 752 11.30 20.02 11.27
C ALA A 752 10.77 20.01 12.70
N ARG A 753 9.63 19.35 12.92
CA ARG A 753 8.99 19.17 14.23
C ARG A 753 8.82 17.68 14.50
N LEU A 754 9.35 17.22 15.63
CA LEU A 754 9.33 15.83 16.03
C LEU A 754 8.44 15.68 17.26
N ARG A 755 7.41 14.84 17.17
CA ARG A 755 6.45 14.57 18.25
C ARG A 755 6.58 13.12 18.66
N ALA A 756 7.03 12.89 19.89
CA ALA A 756 7.19 11.53 20.42
C ALA A 756 5.83 10.92 20.77
N ARG A 757 5.29 10.06 19.89
CA ARG A 757 4.10 9.24 20.14
C ARG A 757 4.41 8.09 21.09
N ALA A 758 5.61 7.52 20.99
CA ALA A 758 6.22 6.65 21.98
C ALA A 758 7.52 7.28 22.52
N GLY A 759 7.87 6.99 23.78
CA GLY A 759 9.10 7.46 24.40
C GLY A 759 10.34 6.68 23.97
N GLY A 760 11.47 7.38 23.85
CA GLY A 760 12.77 6.78 23.52
C GLY A 760 13.83 7.82 23.10
N PRO A 761 15.12 7.46 23.09
CA PRO A 761 16.13 8.24 22.36
C PRO A 761 15.89 8.10 20.85
N THR A 762 16.30 9.10 20.07
CA THR A 762 16.30 9.03 18.61
C THR A 762 17.58 9.63 18.03
N ARG A 763 17.96 9.21 16.83
CA ARG A 763 19.08 9.79 16.07
C ARG A 763 18.52 10.61 14.93
N LEU A 764 19.05 11.81 14.71
CA LEU A 764 18.70 12.65 13.58
C LEU A 764 19.83 12.64 12.55
N ARG A 765 19.49 12.53 11.26
CA ARG A 765 20.40 12.72 10.12
C ARG A 765 19.87 13.82 9.22
N THR A 766 20.71 14.80 8.92
CA THR A 766 20.40 15.97 8.09
C THR A 766 21.61 16.35 7.23
N ALA A 767 21.38 16.85 6.02
CA ALA A 767 22.44 17.29 5.10
C ALA A 767 23.20 18.55 5.57
N LYS A 768 22.61 19.32 6.49
CA LYS A 768 23.18 20.54 7.09
C LYS A 768 23.06 20.47 8.61
N ASP A 769 23.82 21.32 9.31
CA ASP A 769 23.79 21.41 10.77
C ASP A 769 22.57 22.16 11.31
N VAL A 770 21.95 21.58 12.33
CA VAL A 770 20.63 21.97 12.85
C VAL A 770 20.62 22.09 14.37
N ARG A 771 20.08 23.20 14.87
CA ARG A 771 19.80 23.38 16.29
C ARG A 771 18.62 22.47 16.66
N VAL A 772 18.63 21.91 17.86
CA VAL A 772 17.47 21.19 18.41
C VAL A 772 16.98 21.92 19.65
N THR A 773 15.67 22.13 19.76
CA THR A 773 15.01 22.75 20.92
C THR A 773 13.81 21.91 21.38
N SER A 774 13.34 22.13 22.61
CA SER A 774 12.06 21.60 23.11
C SER A 774 11.34 22.73 23.82
N GLY A 775 10.25 23.23 23.21
CA GLY A 775 9.89 24.63 23.34
C GLY A 775 11.06 25.52 22.89
N ASP A 776 11.28 26.63 23.59
CA ASP A 776 12.41 27.54 23.35
C ASP A 776 13.75 27.04 23.93
N LEU A 777 13.74 26.00 24.76
CA LEU A 777 14.94 25.53 25.46
C LEU A 777 15.87 24.75 24.53
N PRO A 778 17.18 25.07 24.47
CA PRO A 778 18.14 24.34 23.64
C PRO A 778 18.40 22.95 24.21
N VAL A 779 18.60 21.99 23.31
CA VAL A 779 18.70 20.56 23.64
C VAL A 779 20.12 20.06 23.45
N ALA A 780 20.66 19.42 24.49
CA ALA A 780 21.99 18.85 24.47
C ALA A 780 22.06 17.61 23.56
N THR A 781 22.37 17.82 22.28
CA THR A 781 22.73 16.78 21.30
C THR A 781 24.24 16.57 21.27
N THR A 782 24.71 15.33 21.22
CA THR A 782 26.10 15.05 20.80
C THR A 782 26.16 14.86 19.27
N ARG A 783 27.37 14.85 18.70
CA ARG A 783 27.60 14.64 17.27
C ARG A 783 28.71 13.58 17.09
N PRO A 784 28.38 12.28 16.99
CA PRO A 784 29.38 11.22 16.90
C PRO A 784 30.04 11.15 15.51
N GLU A 785 29.34 11.58 14.46
CA GLU A 785 29.85 11.56 13.08
C GLU A 785 29.38 12.82 12.31
N PRO A 786 30.06 13.20 11.22
CA PRO A 786 29.52 14.18 10.27
C PRO A 786 28.10 13.81 9.81
N GLY A 787 27.18 14.77 9.84
CA GLY A 787 25.79 14.57 9.44
C GLY A 787 24.88 13.81 10.43
N SER A 788 25.34 13.36 11.62
CA SER A 788 24.48 12.68 12.62
C SER A 788 24.43 13.41 13.97
N ARG A 789 23.23 13.56 14.55
CA ARG A 789 22.98 14.15 15.88
C ARG A 789 22.03 13.26 16.70
N PRO A 790 22.52 12.41 17.63
CA PRO A 790 21.70 11.79 18.66
C PRO A 790 20.99 12.84 19.54
N SER A 791 19.69 12.63 19.72
CA SER A 791 18.83 13.35 20.66
C SER A 791 18.84 12.68 22.04
N PRO A 792 18.73 13.43 23.15
CA PRO A 792 18.64 12.85 24.49
C PRO A 792 17.40 11.97 24.70
N ARG A 793 17.40 11.19 25.79
CA ARG A 793 16.29 10.28 26.15
C ARG A 793 14.99 11.06 26.34
N THR A 794 13.98 10.82 25.52
CA THR A 794 12.67 11.47 25.67
C THR A 794 11.81 10.82 26.75
N ARG A 795 10.95 11.61 27.40
CA ARG A 795 9.71 11.16 28.05
C ARG A 795 8.56 11.63 27.17
N ALA A 796 7.52 10.80 26.99
CA ALA A 796 6.36 11.16 26.19
C ALA A 796 5.27 11.88 27.01
N PRO A 797 4.42 12.72 26.38
CA PRO A 797 4.63 13.34 25.09
C PRO A 797 5.54 14.58 25.23
N ARG A 798 6.49 14.77 24.30
CA ARG A 798 7.26 16.02 24.16
C ARG A 798 7.47 16.36 22.70
N MET A 799 7.31 17.64 22.37
CA MET A 799 7.61 18.20 21.05
C MET A 799 9.05 18.73 21.02
N TRP A 800 9.71 18.56 19.87
CA TRP A 800 11.06 19.02 19.61
C TRP A 800 11.08 19.75 18.26
N SER A 801 11.63 20.96 18.21
CA SER A 801 11.81 21.72 16.96
C SER A 801 13.26 21.69 16.51
N VAL A 802 13.45 21.63 15.19
CA VAL A 802 14.74 21.45 14.53
C VAL A 802 14.94 22.54 13.45
N PRO A 803 15.25 23.79 13.83
CA PRO A 803 15.63 24.83 12.88
C PRO A 803 17.11 24.72 12.46
N PRO A 804 17.49 25.18 11.26
CA PRO A 804 18.88 25.26 10.81
C PRO A 804 19.69 26.22 11.70
N GLU A 805 20.99 25.96 11.83
CA GLU A 805 21.87 26.86 12.57
C GLU A 805 22.07 28.18 11.80
N ARG A 806 21.37 29.24 12.25
CA ARG A 806 21.68 30.62 11.83
C ARG A 806 23.12 30.93 12.24
N GLY A 807 23.98 31.20 11.25
CA GLY A 807 25.41 31.44 11.46
C GLY A 807 25.66 32.58 12.44
N LEU A 808 26.29 32.27 13.57
CA LEU A 808 26.70 33.26 14.57
C LEU A 808 27.89 34.06 14.03
N SER A 809 27.65 35.32 13.68
CA SER A 809 28.74 36.28 13.48
C SER A 809 29.52 36.44 14.80
N ARG A 810 30.85 36.36 14.73
CA ARG A 810 31.71 36.35 15.91
C ARG A 810 31.59 37.67 16.68
N ARG A 811 31.23 37.60 17.96
CA ARG A 811 31.59 38.61 18.96
C ARG A 811 32.51 37.98 19.99
N PHE A 812 33.68 38.59 20.21
CA PHE A 812 34.62 38.20 21.27
C PHE A 812 34.14 38.73 22.64
N PRO A 813 34.53 38.09 23.75
CA PRO A 813 33.96 38.38 25.07
C PRO A 813 34.63 39.56 25.80
N PRO A 814 33.94 40.18 26.77
CA PRO A 814 34.57 41.04 27.77
C PRO A 814 35.44 40.23 28.75
N THR A 815 36.35 40.92 29.43
CA THR A 815 37.48 40.37 30.20
C THR A 815 37.11 39.81 31.59
N CYS A 816 37.92 38.89 32.09
CA CYS A 816 37.86 38.41 33.47
C CYS A 816 38.35 39.44 34.50
N SER A 817 37.87 39.35 35.74
CA SER A 817 38.73 39.57 36.92
C SER A 817 38.27 38.76 38.15
N ARG A 818 39.26 38.27 38.93
CA ARG A 818 39.36 38.02 40.40
C ARG A 818 38.07 37.64 41.21
N ALA A 819 38.09 36.73 42.20
CA ALA A 819 39.19 36.16 42.99
C ALA A 819 38.93 34.72 43.52
N ARG A 820 39.85 34.23 44.38
CA ARG A 820 39.95 32.94 45.11
C ARG A 820 39.70 33.17 46.63
N PRO A 821 39.79 32.20 47.59
CA PRO A 821 40.00 30.73 47.52
C PRO A 821 39.14 29.84 48.48
N ALA A 822 39.38 28.51 48.44
CA ALA A 822 39.24 27.49 49.52
C ALA A 822 37.81 27.08 49.99
N ARG A 823 37.53 25.83 50.39
CA ARG A 823 38.37 24.79 51.07
C ARG A 823 38.21 23.35 50.53
N ARG A 824 39.22 22.51 50.80
CA ARG A 824 39.22 21.02 50.93
C ARG A 824 39.33 20.69 52.45
N PRO A 825 39.22 19.43 52.98
CA PRO A 825 39.49 18.10 52.39
C PRO A 825 38.28 17.11 52.63
N ARG A 826 38.32 15.78 52.87
CA ARG A 826 39.40 14.78 53.09
C ARG A 826 38.97 13.31 52.79
N ALA A 827 39.65 12.68 51.82
CA ALA A 827 39.95 11.23 51.72
C ALA A 827 38.82 10.17 51.63
N ALA A 828 39.24 8.95 51.24
CA ALA A 828 38.48 7.69 51.21
C ALA A 828 38.95 6.77 52.39
N PRO A 829 38.53 5.48 52.54
CA PRO A 829 38.91 4.41 51.59
C PRO A 829 37.90 3.23 51.47
N ALA A 830 38.28 2.22 50.65
CA ALA A 830 37.83 0.83 50.72
C ALA A 830 38.86 0.01 51.57
N PRO A 831 38.92 -1.35 51.63
CA PRO A 831 38.07 -2.41 51.05
C PRO A 831 37.68 -3.52 52.06
N GLY A 832 37.14 -4.65 51.59
CA GLY A 832 37.02 -5.87 52.41
C GLY A 832 36.48 -7.10 51.66
N ALA A 833 37.16 -8.24 51.75
CA ALA A 833 36.71 -9.52 51.18
C ALA A 833 37.38 -10.73 51.88
N ARG A 834 36.63 -11.82 52.17
CA ARG A 834 37.13 -13.23 52.20
C ARG A 834 36.10 -14.32 52.59
N ARG A 835 36.00 -15.33 51.70
CA ARG A 835 36.06 -16.81 51.94
C ARG A 835 35.20 -17.52 53.04
N ALA A 836 34.19 -18.25 52.57
CA ALA A 836 34.13 -19.72 52.42
C ALA A 836 34.12 -20.73 53.61
N ARG A 837 33.11 -21.62 53.60
CA ARG A 837 33.03 -23.10 53.89
C ARG A 837 31.59 -23.53 53.47
N ARG A 838 31.22 -24.64 52.80
CA ARG A 838 31.71 -26.02 52.54
C ARG A 838 31.50 -27.02 53.70
N VAL A 839 30.64 -28.04 53.52
CA VAL A 839 30.84 -29.49 53.86
C VAL A 839 29.60 -30.40 53.57
N SER A 840 29.82 -31.55 52.90
CA SER A 840 29.02 -32.83 52.77
C SER A 840 27.51 -32.82 52.40
N GLY A 841 26.90 -33.89 51.84
CA GLY A 841 27.39 -35.24 51.45
C GLY A 841 26.46 -35.90 50.39
N ARG A 842 26.93 -36.83 49.52
CA ARG A 842 26.92 -38.32 49.63
C ARG A 842 25.50 -38.96 49.66
N SER A 843 25.18 -40.06 48.93
CA SER A 843 26.01 -40.92 48.04
C SER A 843 25.25 -42.02 47.22
N ARG A 844 25.90 -42.56 46.15
CA ARG A 844 25.83 -43.97 45.61
C ARG A 844 24.51 -44.40 44.90
N ARG A 845 24.42 -45.40 43.99
CA ARG A 845 25.31 -46.45 43.37
C ARG A 845 24.79 -46.72 41.91
N ARG A 846 25.63 -47.06 40.90
CA ARG A 846 25.85 -48.40 40.21
C ARG A 846 24.57 -49.19 39.82
N ALA A 847 24.45 -49.94 38.70
CA ALA A 847 25.45 -50.67 37.89
C ALA A 847 25.22 -50.72 36.33
N ARG A 848 25.52 -51.85 35.65
CA ARG A 848 26.50 -51.95 34.52
C ARG A 848 26.32 -53.21 33.62
N TRP A 849 26.92 -53.22 32.39
CA TRP A 849 27.05 -54.31 31.38
C TRP A 849 25.83 -54.52 30.43
N GLY A 850 25.93 -55.08 29.21
CA GLY A 850 27.09 -55.57 28.41
C GLY A 850 26.70 -55.84 26.92
N ARG A 851 27.57 -55.57 25.92
CA ARG A 851 28.38 -56.53 25.08
C ARG A 851 27.61 -57.61 24.26
N GLY A 852 27.82 -57.68 22.93
CA GLY A 852 27.47 -58.86 22.09
C GLY A 852 27.65 -58.74 20.55
N ASN A 853 28.68 -59.40 20.03
CA ASN A 853 29.15 -59.71 18.65
C ASN A 853 28.17 -59.79 17.41
N GLY A 854 28.74 -59.67 16.19
CA GLY A 854 28.21 -60.24 14.91
C GLY A 854 28.88 -61.59 14.54
N PRO A 855 29.17 -61.98 13.26
CA PRO A 855 28.89 -61.36 11.94
C PRO A 855 28.52 -62.34 10.77
N GLY A 856 28.35 -61.84 9.52
CA GLY A 856 28.49 -62.63 8.26
C GLY A 856 27.41 -62.40 7.17
N ARG A 857 27.45 -62.99 5.95
CA ARG A 857 28.57 -63.21 4.98
C ARG A 857 28.02 -63.77 3.63
N ARG A 858 28.45 -63.23 2.46
CA ARG A 858 28.43 -63.86 1.09
C ARG A 858 27.04 -64.10 0.41
N ALA A 859 26.89 -64.26 -0.93
CA ALA A 859 27.76 -63.95 -2.10
C ALA A 859 27.02 -63.99 -3.47
N ASN A 860 27.64 -63.40 -4.50
CA ASN A 860 27.67 -63.73 -5.96
C ASN A 860 26.40 -63.88 -6.83
N GLY A 861 26.41 -63.19 -7.98
CA GLY A 861 25.73 -63.54 -9.23
C GLY A 861 26.40 -62.83 -10.43
N ARG A 862 26.49 -63.46 -11.62
CA ARG A 862 27.14 -62.90 -12.84
C ARG A 862 26.35 -63.23 -14.13
N GLY A 863 26.32 -62.28 -15.08
CA GLY A 863 25.91 -62.46 -16.48
C GLY A 863 25.85 -61.10 -17.18
N ARG A 864 26.86 -60.71 -17.98
CA ARG A 864 27.10 -61.02 -19.42
C ARG A 864 26.22 -60.19 -20.39
N ALA A 865 26.91 -59.41 -21.21
CA ALA A 865 26.45 -58.71 -22.42
C ALA A 865 26.83 -59.58 -23.68
N PRO A 866 26.84 -59.14 -24.96
CA PRO A 866 26.64 -57.79 -25.52
C PRO A 866 25.82 -57.72 -26.85
N ASP A 867 25.94 -56.57 -27.55
CA ASP A 867 25.79 -56.36 -29.02
C ASP A 867 24.39 -56.43 -29.69
N ALA A 868 24.14 -55.82 -30.87
CA ALA A 868 24.66 -54.61 -31.53
C ALA A 868 23.86 -54.29 -32.84
N VAL A 869 24.27 -53.23 -33.57
CA VAL A 869 24.02 -52.95 -35.02
C VAL A 869 22.69 -52.25 -35.43
N ARG A 870 22.80 -51.32 -36.40
CA ARG A 870 21.73 -50.58 -37.13
C ARG A 870 21.72 -51.00 -38.62
N PRO A 871 20.72 -50.60 -39.43
CA PRO A 871 20.84 -49.39 -40.29
C PRO A 871 19.70 -48.37 -40.05
N ARG A 872 19.83 -47.04 -40.22
CA ARG A 872 20.19 -46.17 -41.38
C ARG A 872 19.14 -46.19 -42.52
N TYR A 873 18.78 -45.07 -43.17
CA TYR A 873 19.27 -43.67 -43.08
C TYR A 873 18.31 -42.75 -42.26
N SER A 874 17.76 -41.56 -42.58
CA SER A 874 17.72 -40.64 -43.77
C SER A 874 17.51 -39.16 -43.35
N ARG A 875 17.65 -38.22 -44.29
CA ARG A 875 17.53 -36.73 -44.19
C ARG A 875 17.40 -36.16 -45.63
N PRO A 876 17.15 -34.85 -45.89
CA PRO A 876 16.45 -33.79 -45.12
C PRO A 876 15.44 -32.98 -45.99
N GLY A 877 14.86 -31.89 -45.43
CA GLY A 877 14.18 -30.81 -46.18
C GLY A 877 13.18 -30.04 -45.28
N THR A 878 13.37 -28.82 -44.78
CA THR A 878 13.65 -27.46 -45.34
C THR A 878 12.39 -26.62 -45.65
N ALA A 879 12.37 -25.43 -45.03
CA ALA A 879 11.67 -24.17 -45.40
C ALA A 879 10.21 -23.91 -44.94
N ALA A 880 9.89 -22.60 -44.95
CA ALA A 880 8.60 -21.92 -44.79
C ALA A 880 7.90 -21.88 -43.41
N ALA A 881 7.95 -20.71 -42.77
CA ALA A 881 6.79 -20.14 -42.06
C ALA A 881 5.93 -19.33 -43.08
N PRO A 882 4.64 -19.03 -42.79
CA PRO A 882 4.32 -17.62 -42.49
C PRO A 882 3.10 -17.33 -41.57
N ALA A 883 3.08 -16.10 -41.05
CA ALA A 883 1.98 -15.19 -40.70
C ALA A 883 0.51 -15.66 -40.45
N TRP A 884 0.03 -15.35 -39.23
CA TRP A 884 -1.20 -14.59 -38.89
C TRP A 884 -2.33 -14.41 -39.94
N ALA A 885 -3.58 -14.87 -39.62
CA ALA A 885 -4.83 -14.06 -39.78
C ALA A 885 -6.13 -14.70 -39.18
N ARG A 886 -6.79 -13.92 -38.29
CA ARG A 886 -8.24 -13.75 -37.93
C ARG A 886 -9.38 -14.75 -38.29
N HIS A 887 -10.35 -14.83 -37.35
CA HIS A 887 -11.77 -15.30 -37.43
C HIS A 887 -11.99 -16.82 -37.68
N HIS A 888 -12.96 -17.55 -37.10
CA HIS A 888 -14.37 -17.25 -36.76
C HIS A 888 -14.89 -17.97 -35.47
N ARG A 889 -16.21 -17.93 -35.22
CA ARG A 889 -16.93 -18.51 -34.05
C ARG A 889 -17.00 -20.06 -34.06
N PRO A 890 -17.10 -20.72 -32.90
CA PRO A 890 -17.51 -22.12 -32.79
C PRO A 890 -19.03 -22.32 -32.97
N PRO A 891 -19.50 -23.55 -33.31
CA PRO A 891 -20.92 -23.88 -33.49
C PRO A 891 -21.62 -24.27 -32.18
N ALA A 892 -22.96 -24.26 -32.20
CA ALA A 892 -23.80 -24.78 -31.11
C ALA A 892 -24.34 -26.19 -31.42
N LEU A 893 -24.65 -26.96 -30.38
CA LEU A 893 -25.39 -28.22 -30.48
C LEU A 893 -26.42 -28.36 -29.36
N LEU A 894 -27.65 -28.65 -29.75
CA LEU A 894 -28.79 -29.09 -28.92
C LEU A 894 -28.78 -30.65 -28.95
N ALA A 895 -29.56 -31.44 -28.20
CA ALA A 895 -30.74 -31.16 -27.38
C ALA A 895 -31.07 -32.32 -26.39
N GLN A 896 -31.69 -31.97 -25.25
CA GLN A 896 -32.92 -32.57 -24.66
C GLN A 896 -32.91 -33.94 -23.89
N PRO A 897 -33.94 -34.21 -23.03
CA PRO A 897 -33.91 -35.23 -21.96
C PRO A 897 -35.00 -36.35 -22.07
N PRO A 898 -35.16 -37.19 -21.02
CA PRO A 898 -36.41 -37.25 -20.22
C PRO A 898 -36.15 -37.19 -18.67
N LEU A 899 -37.04 -36.78 -17.74
CA LEU A 899 -38.41 -37.25 -17.36
C LEU A 899 -38.40 -38.70 -16.81
N GLN A 900 -39.01 -39.10 -15.67
CA GLN A 900 -40.19 -38.63 -14.88
C GLN A 900 -40.17 -39.15 -13.40
N TYR A 901 -40.92 -38.48 -12.48
CA TYR A 901 -41.73 -39.03 -11.33
C TYR A 901 -41.00 -39.71 -10.11
N GLN A 902 -41.54 -39.82 -8.86
CA GLN A 902 -42.77 -39.28 -8.20
C GLN A 902 -42.71 -39.21 -6.63
N LEU A 903 -43.52 -38.30 -6.05
CA LEU A 903 -44.29 -38.28 -4.77
C LEU A 903 -44.05 -39.25 -3.57
N ALA A 904 -43.91 -38.68 -2.34
CA ALA A 904 -44.71 -38.92 -1.09
C ALA A 904 -44.10 -38.11 0.12
N GLN A 905 -44.80 -37.28 0.93
CA GLN A 905 -45.84 -37.50 1.96
C GLN A 905 -45.34 -38.33 3.19
N ARG A 906 -45.45 -37.97 4.50
CA ARG A 906 -46.19 -36.95 5.34
C ARG A 906 -45.37 -36.63 6.64
N LEU A 907 -45.37 -35.42 7.23
CA LEU A 907 -46.20 -34.89 8.37
C LEU A 907 -46.39 -35.81 9.61
N PRO A 908 -46.56 -35.29 10.87
CA PRO A 908 -45.87 -34.16 11.55
C PRO A 908 -45.55 -34.45 13.07
N GLY A 909 -44.91 -33.51 13.80
CA GLY A 909 -44.60 -33.63 15.26
C GLY A 909 -44.72 -32.30 16.05
N ARG A 910 -44.81 -32.34 17.40
CA ARG A 910 -45.18 -31.20 18.28
C ARG A 910 -44.09 -30.74 19.27
N LEU A 911 -44.25 -29.50 19.76
CA LEU A 911 -43.58 -28.86 20.93
C LEU A 911 -43.81 -29.64 22.26
N PRO A 912 -42.95 -29.49 23.29
CA PRO A 912 -42.90 -28.30 24.19
C PRO A 912 -41.57 -27.51 24.06
N ARG A 913 -41.39 -26.24 24.46
CA ARG A 913 -41.87 -25.35 25.55
C ARG A 913 -41.07 -25.39 26.88
N ASP A 914 -40.82 -24.17 27.37
CA ASP A 914 -40.49 -23.69 28.72
C ASP A 914 -39.08 -23.93 29.32
N LEU A 915 -38.31 -22.83 29.44
CA LEU A 915 -37.57 -22.42 30.65
C LEU A 915 -37.19 -20.91 30.57
N GLU A 916 -36.96 -20.27 31.71
CA GLU A 916 -37.03 -18.79 31.88
C GLU A 916 -35.71 -17.99 31.71
N PRO A 917 -35.79 -16.65 31.48
CA PRO A 917 -34.63 -15.78 31.34
C PRO A 917 -34.13 -15.15 32.66
N LEU A 918 -32.81 -14.98 32.76
CA LEU A 918 -32.13 -14.09 33.70
C LEU A 918 -31.40 -12.99 32.90
N GLY A 919 -31.40 -11.71 33.27
CA GLY A 919 -32.11 -11.01 34.34
C GLY A 919 -31.62 -9.55 34.39
N GLN A 920 -32.51 -8.56 34.34
CA GLN A 920 -32.13 -7.14 34.38
C GLN A 920 -32.13 -6.58 35.82
N ILE A 921 -31.22 -5.65 36.12
CA ILE A 921 -31.23 -4.84 37.35
C ILE A 921 -31.11 -3.35 36.96
N PRO A 922 -32.16 -2.53 37.18
CA PRO A 922 -32.14 -1.11 36.87
C PRO A 922 -32.24 -0.20 38.11
N LEU A 923 -31.32 0.77 38.25
CA LEU A 923 -31.42 2.00 39.06
C LEU A 923 -30.55 3.09 38.37
N GLY A 924 -30.91 4.37 38.27
CA GLY A 924 -32.15 5.08 38.64
C GLY A 924 -31.92 6.17 39.69
N GLY A 925 -32.01 7.46 39.31
CA GLY A 925 -32.04 8.58 40.26
C GLY A 925 -31.23 9.83 39.86
N ASP A 926 -31.91 10.98 39.81
CA ASP A 926 -31.47 12.30 39.35
C ASP A 926 -30.33 12.99 40.12
N GLY A 927 -29.75 14.04 39.49
CA GLY A 927 -28.91 15.03 40.17
C GLY A 927 -28.50 16.22 39.29
N ARG A 928 -29.09 17.41 39.50
CA ARG A 928 -28.63 18.66 38.87
C ARG A 928 -27.51 19.32 39.69
N ALA A 929 -26.36 19.59 39.07
CA ALA A 929 -25.40 20.59 39.57
C ALA A 929 -24.57 21.19 38.42
N LEU A 930 -24.35 22.51 38.43
CA LEU A 930 -23.23 23.12 37.73
C LEU A 930 -22.03 23.19 38.67
N ALA A 931 -20.88 22.68 38.25
CA ALA A 931 -19.57 23.04 38.79
C ALA A 931 -18.48 22.82 37.73
N GLN A 932 -17.41 23.60 37.81
CA GLN A 932 -16.26 23.50 36.90
C GLN A 932 -15.42 22.26 37.23
N LEU A 933 -14.82 21.63 36.22
CA LEU A 933 -13.52 20.98 36.37
C LEU A 933 -12.70 21.12 35.08
N VAL A 934 -11.38 21.08 35.22
CA VAL A 934 -10.41 21.72 34.33
C VAL A 934 -10.01 20.84 33.14
N ASP A 935 -9.68 21.51 32.03
CA ASP A 935 -9.11 20.94 30.81
C ASP A 935 -7.65 20.46 31.01
N GLU A 936 -7.35 19.21 30.63
CA GLU A 936 -5.98 18.65 30.61
C GLU A 936 -5.37 18.58 29.19
N GLN A 937 -5.90 19.34 28.22
CA GLN A 937 -5.31 19.48 26.89
C GLN A 937 -4.40 20.73 26.86
N GLY A 938 -3.09 20.52 27.02
CA GLY A 938 -2.07 21.57 27.18
C GLY A 938 -1.75 22.41 25.93
N ASP A 939 -2.77 22.95 25.26
CA ASP A 939 -2.66 23.66 23.98
C ASP A 939 -2.42 25.17 24.19
N VAL A 940 -1.15 25.54 24.39
CA VAL A 940 -0.75 26.94 24.63
C VAL A 940 -0.82 27.76 23.35
N ARG A 941 -1.80 28.68 23.27
CA ARG A 941 -1.81 29.80 22.32
C ARG A 941 -1.30 31.07 22.97
N LEU A 942 -0.39 31.79 22.31
CA LEU A 942 0.05 33.13 22.70
C LEU A 942 0.07 34.07 21.50
N HIS A 943 -0.55 35.25 21.67
CA HIS A 943 -0.44 36.38 20.76
C HIS A 943 0.59 37.38 21.33
N GLY A 944 1.38 38.02 20.45
CA GLY A 944 2.34 39.06 20.83
C GLY A 944 1.91 40.45 20.33
N VAL A 945 1.90 41.45 21.21
CA VAL A 945 1.64 42.87 20.90
C VAL A 945 2.97 43.64 20.87
N VAL A 946 3.03 44.76 20.14
CA VAL A 946 4.27 45.49 19.81
C VAL A 946 4.29 46.91 20.39
N LEU A 947 5.40 47.29 21.03
CA LEU A 947 5.94 48.65 21.21
C LEU A 947 7.48 48.57 21.34
N GLY A 948 8.33 49.50 20.88
CA GLY A 948 8.11 50.65 20.00
C GLY A 948 9.34 51.58 19.88
N HIS A 949 9.60 52.09 18.65
CA HIS A 949 10.48 53.25 18.29
C HIS A 949 12.02 53.11 18.50
N THR A 950 12.93 53.88 17.84
CA THR A 950 12.78 55.07 16.93
C THR A 950 13.81 55.03 15.75
N ALA A 951 13.74 55.98 14.79
CA ALA A 951 14.49 56.02 13.50
C ALA A 951 15.90 56.69 13.56
N VAL A 952 16.63 57.05 12.48
CA VAL A 952 16.35 58.06 11.41
C VAL A 952 17.39 58.00 10.24
N LEU A 953 16.92 58.09 8.96
CA LEU A 953 17.59 58.47 7.65
C LEU A 953 18.91 57.78 7.19
N GLY A 954 19.31 57.74 5.89
CA GLY A 954 18.76 58.29 4.63
C GLY A 954 19.35 57.64 3.34
N MET A 955 19.03 58.16 2.13
CA MET A 955 19.34 57.59 0.77
C MET A 955 20.51 58.34 0.05
N PRO A 956 20.97 58.04 -1.23
CA PRO A 956 20.50 57.08 -2.26
C PRO A 956 21.60 56.29 -3.07
N ASP A 957 21.12 55.50 -4.06
CA ASP A 957 21.83 54.92 -5.25
C ASP A 957 22.52 56.00 -6.15
N PRO A 958 23.37 55.71 -7.19
CA PRO A 958 23.40 54.56 -8.14
C PRO A 958 24.86 54.09 -8.48
N PRO A 959 25.27 53.45 -9.62
CA PRO A 959 24.57 53.06 -10.87
C PRO A 959 24.91 51.64 -11.45
N ARG A 960 24.74 51.47 -12.78
CA ARG A 960 24.84 50.22 -13.60
C ARG A 960 26.14 50.13 -14.42
N ARG A 961 26.53 48.92 -14.87
CA ARG A 961 26.78 48.58 -16.31
C ARG A 961 27.00 47.07 -16.57
N ALA A 962 26.85 46.68 -17.84
CA ALA A 962 27.07 45.36 -18.45
C ALA A 962 27.59 45.64 -19.91
N PRO A 963 27.78 44.68 -20.86
CA PRO A 963 27.60 43.22 -20.83
C PRO A 963 28.75 42.43 -21.53
N ALA A 964 28.42 41.24 -22.08
CA ALA A 964 29.07 40.51 -23.19
C ALA A 964 29.97 39.28 -22.88
N ALA A 965 30.02 38.39 -23.88
CA ALA A 965 30.69 37.07 -23.99
C ALA A 965 31.24 36.96 -25.45
N PRO A 966 31.67 35.81 -26.05
CA PRO A 966 31.70 34.41 -25.57
C PRO A 966 32.96 33.57 -25.99
N ALA A 967 32.86 32.24 -25.80
CA ALA A 967 33.59 31.13 -26.47
C ALA A 967 35.08 30.88 -26.13
N GLY A 968 35.56 29.62 -26.26
CA GLY A 968 37.00 29.34 -26.13
C GLY A 968 37.54 27.96 -25.70
N VAL A 969 36.86 26.82 -25.93
CA VAL A 969 37.42 25.47 -26.27
C VAL A 969 38.72 24.91 -25.60
N ARG A 970 38.69 23.59 -25.27
CA ARG A 970 39.81 22.63 -24.96
C ARG A 970 40.35 22.50 -23.52
N ALA A 971 40.23 21.28 -23.01
CA ALA A 971 41.15 20.60 -22.08
C ALA A 971 42.34 19.96 -22.89
N PRO A 972 43.36 19.28 -22.31
CA PRO A 972 43.44 18.76 -20.92
C PRO A 972 44.84 18.81 -20.24
N ALA A 973 44.93 18.14 -19.07
CA ALA A 973 46.06 17.35 -18.54
C ALA A 973 46.77 17.80 -17.24
N ARG A 974 46.63 16.90 -16.23
CA ARG A 974 47.65 16.41 -15.28
C ARG A 974 48.58 17.41 -14.54
N GLY A 975 48.37 17.52 -13.23
CA GLY A 975 49.41 17.83 -12.24
C GLY A 975 49.13 17.12 -10.91
N ARG A 976 50.12 16.45 -10.30
CA ARG A 976 50.01 15.77 -9.00
C ARG A 976 51.02 16.33 -8.00
N CYS A 977 50.52 16.76 -6.84
CA CYS A 977 51.14 16.74 -5.51
C CYS A 977 49.97 16.65 -4.50
N GLY A 978 50.09 16.10 -3.29
CA GLY A 978 51.25 16.11 -2.39
C GLY A 978 51.17 17.39 -1.54
N THR A 979 50.92 17.37 -0.22
CA THR A 979 51.07 16.31 0.79
C THR A 979 50.00 16.40 1.89
N ARG A 980 50.03 15.45 2.84
CA ARG A 980 49.19 15.43 4.05
C ARG A 980 49.52 16.59 4.99
N TRP A 981 48.54 17.05 5.76
CA TRP A 981 48.48 16.81 7.22
C TRP A 981 47.01 16.71 7.65
#